data_AF-A0A946ZJX4-F1
#
_entry.id   AF-A0A946ZJX4-F1
#
_cell.length_a   1.000
_cell.length_b   1.000
_cell.length_c   1.000
_cell.angle_alpha   90.00
_cell.angle_beta   90.00
_cell.angle_gamma   90.00
#
_symmetry.space_group_name_H-M   'P 1'
#
loop_
_entity.id
_entity.type
_entity.pdbx_description
1 polymer ?
#
loop_
_entity_poly.entity_id
_entity_poly.type
_entity_poly.pdbx_seq_one_letter_code
_entity_poly.pdbx_strand_id
1 'polypeptide(L)'
;QLQTWLDNNGGTGVASDVCSGVSWSHDYNTLSDECGATGSATVTFTATDDCGNTSTTTATFTIEDTTAPVIACQDLQVFLDANGDGGLEQSDIVQFATDSCTEDEDLVITISQSDFDCNDIGGDLDELIISEYIDGTGSNKAIEIFNGTGNPVDLSTYKILIYPNGSTTPIISQGVEGIPLLGTVADRDVYVVANVLADGSITGNADYIASNLIFDGNDAIALSNAGSNVDIIGEIGTDPGAGGFVDGSITTNNTTLVRQETVQQGNIQGNGLGTEWYQFGQNNADDLGDHTIIFSDNENNILVTVTDSCGNTSECIALVTVTDDIAPVAECQNLTVQLDANGNATITPQQIDNGSNDACGIAGLALDVTTFTCDDVGANTVVLTVTDNNGNTSTCSATVTVEDNVDPEAICQDITVQLDANGDASITVDDIDNGSNDACGIASRTIDVSTFDCSNVGANTVTLTVTDNNNNVSTCTATVTVEDNVPPVVVCNDITVALPEDGANSTYTLTAADIEAIANGSSDNCGIASKTVFPNTFTCENEGDNTVTLTVTDVNGNVSTCDATVTITGLVPVLTITEGPLPEFCQGAVVVLTVESSVPVESYLWTTNEDTQSIEVGGNGIYGVTVTSITGCVEYIEYEVTGFDATSLISAYTIIAENEVFLHGGNLVQSGGVGASTANGLIKLHQASNIVEFGKATNITLNQGSTIGTPINAPAGPIIPAFQFNTYSTAASPDATINNNQTVTLTGSVYDEIVVKKDATVIFDQPNVYINDLKTFDGASIEFNQCTNVYINEKFMLAQNGKINMVSGQNVVMYVNEDVQIEKGSYVRARLHSNGNELLAKGGNANGNNAPEPTQMIGLFICEKVHGNTNVVWNADPLCDPCAPQAPNNPPPSIEENFGTPFKVKAWPNPAETDFNLKVLSTNSEARISISVYDMSNKLVFEDTFNFNDEYKFGEKLDSGVYIVKITQGDQSDVLRLIKNAQ
;
A
#
# COMPACT_ATOMS: atom_id res chain seq x y z
N GLN A 1 94.20 63.87 -79.87
CA GLN A 1 93.69 63.41 -81.17
C GLN A 1 93.26 64.58 -82.03
N LEU A 2 92.41 65.49 -81.53
CA LEU A 2 92.01 66.71 -82.22
C LEU A 2 93.16 67.57 -82.77
N GLN A 3 94.19 67.90 -81.95
CA GLN A 3 95.32 68.71 -82.44
C GLN A 3 96.06 68.04 -83.61
N THR A 4 96.31 66.73 -83.51
CA THR A 4 96.90 65.95 -84.60
C THR A 4 96.01 65.92 -85.84
N TRP A 5 94.68 65.88 -85.66
CA TRP A 5 93.73 65.96 -86.77
C TRP A 5 93.75 67.34 -87.46
N LEU A 6 93.84 68.44 -86.70
CA LEU A 6 93.98 69.80 -87.24
C LEU A 6 95.27 69.93 -88.06
N ASP A 7 96.40 69.46 -87.51
CA ASP A 7 97.71 69.51 -88.17
C ASP A 7 97.78 68.66 -89.46
N ASN A 8 96.97 67.58 -89.54
CA ASN A 8 96.91 66.73 -90.73
C ASN A 8 96.02 67.31 -91.84
N ASN A 9 94.96 68.03 -91.49
CA ASN A 9 94.02 68.63 -92.45
C ASN A 9 94.43 70.05 -92.89
N GLY A 10 95.33 70.71 -92.16
CA GLY A 10 95.97 71.96 -92.56
C GLY A 10 97.40 72.06 -92.04
N GLY A 11 98.31 72.59 -92.84
CA GLY A 11 99.73 72.66 -92.47
C GLY A 11 100.67 72.71 -93.67
N THR A 12 101.98 72.80 -93.40
CA THR A 12 103.01 72.89 -94.44
C THR A 12 102.99 71.66 -95.35
N GLY A 13 102.65 71.85 -96.63
CA GLY A 13 102.61 70.80 -97.65
C GLY A 13 101.21 70.31 -98.07
N VAL A 14 100.13 70.76 -97.41
CA VAL A 14 98.74 70.35 -97.72
C VAL A 14 98.13 71.10 -98.92
N ALA A 15 98.73 72.23 -99.31
CA ALA A 15 98.40 73.00 -100.52
C ALA A 15 99.65 73.73 -101.00
N SER A 16 99.59 74.15 -102.25
CA SER A 16 100.71 74.72 -103.00
C SER A 16 100.26 75.98 -103.72
N ASP A 17 101.12 77.00 -103.73
CA ASP A 17 101.04 78.11 -104.68
C ASP A 17 102.20 78.02 -105.67
N VAL A 18 101.97 78.46 -106.92
CA VAL A 18 102.96 78.35 -108.01
C VAL A 18 104.03 79.45 -107.91
N CYS A 19 103.74 80.54 -107.20
CA CYS A 19 104.53 81.77 -107.22
C CYS A 19 105.18 82.11 -105.87
N SER A 20 104.75 81.51 -104.75
CA SER A 20 105.18 81.85 -103.40
C SER A 20 104.94 80.74 -102.36
N GLY A 21 105.31 80.98 -101.11
CA GLY A 21 104.97 80.10 -99.98
C GLY A 21 103.50 80.25 -99.57
N VAL A 22 102.97 79.23 -98.88
CA VAL A 22 101.58 79.24 -98.37
C VAL A 22 101.59 79.18 -96.85
N SER A 23 100.92 80.13 -96.21
CA SER A 23 100.61 80.12 -94.79
C SER A 23 99.22 79.56 -94.53
N TRP A 24 99.03 78.93 -93.36
CA TRP A 24 97.78 78.26 -93.02
C TRP A 24 97.19 78.78 -91.72
N SER A 25 95.87 78.83 -91.69
CA SER A 25 95.08 79.04 -90.48
C SER A 25 93.84 78.15 -90.54
N HIS A 26 93.24 77.91 -89.38
CA HIS A 26 91.93 77.27 -89.27
C HIS A 26 91.07 78.07 -88.31
N ASP A 27 89.75 77.94 -88.45
CA ASP A 27 88.77 78.61 -87.59
C ASP A 27 88.24 77.74 -86.44
N TYR A 28 88.80 76.53 -86.24
CA TYR A 28 88.40 75.68 -85.11
C TYR A 28 88.44 76.46 -83.79
N ASN A 29 87.36 76.37 -83.03
CA ASN A 29 87.20 77.05 -81.76
C ASN A 29 86.84 76.05 -80.66
N THR A 30 85.65 75.45 -80.75
CA THR A 30 85.13 74.44 -79.82
C THR A 30 84.40 73.36 -80.62
N LEU A 31 84.18 72.21 -80.00
CA LEU A 31 83.19 71.23 -80.50
C LEU A 31 81.78 71.77 -80.22
N SER A 32 80.79 71.31 -80.98
CA SER A 32 79.37 71.46 -80.62
C SER A 32 79.03 70.54 -79.45
N ASP A 33 78.11 70.94 -78.59
CA ASP A 33 77.50 70.02 -77.63
C ASP A 33 76.53 69.11 -78.39
N GLU A 34 76.90 67.84 -78.55
CA GLU A 34 76.01 66.81 -79.12
C GLU A 34 75.38 65.98 -77.99
N CYS A 35 76.18 65.21 -77.25
CA CYS A 35 75.73 64.48 -76.04
C CYS A 35 76.92 64.23 -75.10
N GLY A 36 76.76 64.38 -73.78
CA GLY A 36 77.85 64.19 -72.81
C GLY A 36 79.14 64.96 -73.18
N ALA A 37 80.29 64.29 -73.09
CA ALA A 37 81.60 64.82 -73.51
C ALA A 37 81.88 64.73 -75.04
N THR A 38 80.87 64.43 -75.86
CA THR A 38 80.99 64.26 -77.32
C THR A 38 80.76 65.56 -78.09
N GLY A 39 80.99 65.56 -79.40
CA GLY A 39 80.74 66.74 -80.22
C GLY A 39 81.42 66.75 -81.57
N SER A 40 80.93 67.61 -82.46
CA SER A 40 81.48 67.78 -83.79
C SER A 40 81.96 69.22 -84.04
N ALA A 41 83.01 69.37 -84.84
CA ALA A 41 83.38 70.68 -85.38
C ALA A 41 83.72 70.55 -86.85
N THR A 42 83.01 71.34 -87.67
CA THR A 42 83.42 71.58 -89.06
C THR A 42 84.38 72.75 -89.08
N VAL A 43 85.62 72.46 -89.47
CA VAL A 43 86.74 73.39 -89.44
C VAL A 43 87.06 73.83 -90.86
N THR A 44 87.06 75.14 -91.09
CA THR A 44 87.51 75.77 -92.32
C THR A 44 89.00 76.04 -92.25
N PHE A 45 89.76 75.39 -93.11
CA PHE A 45 91.18 75.62 -93.29
C PHE A 45 91.38 76.66 -94.41
N THR A 46 92.13 77.72 -94.11
CA THR A 46 92.45 78.79 -95.06
C THR A 46 93.93 78.78 -95.37
N ALA A 47 94.25 78.54 -96.64
CA ALA A 47 95.57 78.74 -97.22
C ALA A 47 95.68 80.17 -97.77
N THR A 48 96.73 80.91 -97.38
CA THR A 48 97.00 82.27 -97.86
C THR A 48 98.40 82.35 -98.48
N ASP A 49 98.48 82.85 -99.71
CA ASP A 49 99.76 83.11 -100.39
C ASP A 49 100.43 84.42 -99.91
N ASP A 50 101.70 84.66 -100.30
CA ASP A 50 102.43 85.88 -99.89
C ASP A 50 101.83 87.18 -100.47
N CYS A 51 100.97 87.07 -101.49
CA CYS A 51 100.25 88.20 -102.08
C CYS A 51 98.93 88.52 -101.36
N GLY A 52 98.52 87.67 -100.42
CA GLY A 52 97.28 87.80 -99.67
C GLY A 52 96.06 87.17 -100.34
N ASN A 53 96.21 86.37 -101.40
CA ASN A 53 95.10 85.58 -101.95
C ASN A 53 94.83 84.38 -101.06
N THR A 54 93.55 84.08 -100.84
CA THR A 54 93.13 82.99 -99.95
C THR A 54 92.36 81.90 -100.70
N SER A 55 92.58 80.63 -100.33
CA SER A 55 91.74 79.49 -100.70
C SER A 55 91.32 78.73 -99.44
N THR A 56 90.08 78.24 -99.41
CA THR A 56 89.52 77.59 -98.23
C THR A 56 88.95 76.20 -98.55
N THR A 57 89.09 75.26 -97.63
CA THR A 57 88.40 73.97 -97.62
C THR A 57 87.87 73.68 -96.22
N THR A 58 86.92 72.76 -96.08
CA THR A 58 86.40 72.35 -94.77
C THR A 58 86.64 70.87 -94.53
N ALA A 59 86.82 70.48 -93.27
CA ALA A 59 86.80 69.10 -92.80
C ALA A 59 86.08 69.03 -91.45
N THR A 60 85.50 67.89 -91.11
CA THR A 60 84.72 67.71 -89.87
C THR A 60 85.41 66.71 -88.95
N PHE A 61 85.57 67.08 -87.69
CA PHE A 61 86.05 66.21 -86.61
C PHE A 61 84.88 65.90 -85.69
N THR A 62 84.59 64.63 -85.45
CA THR A 62 83.51 64.20 -84.55
C THR A 62 84.09 63.29 -83.48
N ILE A 63 83.70 63.54 -82.23
CA ILE A 63 83.81 62.60 -81.11
C ILE A 63 82.41 62.03 -80.94
N GLU A 64 82.28 60.70 -80.92
CA GLU A 64 81.02 60.00 -80.69
C GLU A 64 81.23 59.01 -79.55
N ASP A 65 80.22 58.86 -78.70
CA ASP A 65 80.19 57.81 -77.70
C ASP A 65 79.44 56.59 -78.25
N THR A 66 80.08 55.43 -78.16
CA THR A 66 79.55 54.14 -78.61
C THR A 66 79.66 53.06 -77.53
N THR A 67 80.08 53.46 -76.32
CA THR A 67 80.27 52.53 -75.20
C THR A 67 79.01 52.58 -74.35
N ALA A 68 78.41 51.43 -74.07
CA ALA A 68 77.31 51.35 -73.13
C ALA A 68 77.79 51.65 -71.70
N PRO A 69 76.92 52.21 -70.84
CA PRO A 69 77.20 52.33 -69.41
C PRO A 69 77.49 50.96 -68.79
N VAL A 70 78.15 50.94 -67.63
CA VAL A 70 78.39 49.74 -66.84
C VAL A 70 77.44 49.74 -65.65
N ILE A 71 76.65 48.68 -65.51
CA ILE A 71 75.74 48.44 -64.38
C ILE A 71 76.02 47.07 -63.75
N ALA A 72 75.98 47.02 -62.42
CA ALA A 72 75.98 45.79 -61.65
C ALA A 72 74.77 45.79 -60.69
N CYS A 73 73.80 44.92 -60.92
CA CYS A 73 72.65 44.76 -60.03
C CYS A 73 73.05 44.02 -58.75
N GLN A 74 72.43 44.39 -57.63
CA GLN A 74 72.46 43.62 -56.38
C GLN A 74 71.04 43.16 -56.06
N ASP A 75 70.96 42.15 -55.19
CA ASP A 75 69.68 41.71 -54.63
C ASP A 75 69.09 42.81 -53.74
N LEU A 76 67.78 43.02 -53.86
CA LEU A 76 67.03 44.04 -53.15
C LEU A 76 65.98 43.37 -52.25
N GLN A 77 65.68 44.01 -51.12
CA GLN A 77 64.64 43.57 -50.21
C GLN A 77 63.57 44.66 -50.06
N VAL A 78 62.30 44.28 -50.22
CA VAL A 78 61.14 45.16 -50.05
C VAL A 78 60.36 44.73 -48.82
N PHE A 79 60.09 45.66 -47.91
CA PHE A 79 59.22 45.45 -46.75
C PHE A 79 57.84 46.01 -47.03
N LEU A 80 56.80 45.21 -46.83
CA LEU A 80 55.43 45.67 -46.97
C LEU A 80 55.02 46.54 -45.78
N ASP A 81 54.16 47.52 -46.03
CA ASP A 81 53.56 48.33 -44.99
C ASP A 81 52.32 47.66 -44.36
N ALA A 82 51.69 48.32 -43.38
CA ALA A 82 50.50 47.77 -42.70
C ALA A 82 49.25 47.63 -43.58
N ASN A 83 49.29 48.08 -44.83
CA ASN A 83 48.25 47.85 -45.84
C ASN A 83 48.62 46.72 -46.81
N GLY A 84 49.80 46.11 -46.66
CA GLY A 84 50.30 45.07 -47.54
C GLY A 84 50.95 45.60 -48.82
N ASP A 85 51.33 46.87 -48.86
CA ASP A 85 51.93 47.52 -50.02
C ASP A 85 53.42 47.81 -49.76
N GLY A 86 54.28 47.53 -50.74
CA GLY A 86 55.71 47.82 -50.74
C GLY A 86 56.15 48.48 -52.03
N GLY A 87 57.28 49.19 -52.02
CA GLY A 87 57.76 49.83 -53.23
C GLY A 87 59.26 50.09 -53.27
N LEU A 88 59.78 50.23 -54.49
CA LEU A 88 61.15 50.62 -54.78
C LEU A 88 61.19 52.03 -55.39
N GLU A 89 62.04 52.88 -54.84
CA GLU A 89 62.37 54.17 -55.45
C GLU A 89 63.66 54.07 -56.27
N GLN A 90 63.82 54.97 -57.24
CA GLN A 90 65.01 55.00 -58.09
C GLN A 90 66.31 55.07 -57.25
N SER A 91 66.28 55.79 -56.11
CA SER A 91 67.39 55.90 -55.15
C SER A 91 67.90 54.58 -54.60
N ASP A 92 67.07 53.54 -54.59
CA ASP A 92 67.43 52.22 -54.07
C ASP A 92 68.35 51.45 -55.04
N ILE A 93 68.50 51.95 -56.28
CA ILE A 93 69.16 51.27 -57.40
C ILE A 93 70.37 52.05 -57.96
N VAL A 94 70.40 53.38 -57.82
CA VAL A 94 71.36 54.29 -58.50
C VAL A 94 72.84 54.08 -58.11
N GLN A 95 73.18 53.33 -57.07
CA GLN A 95 74.56 53.28 -56.54
C GLN A 95 75.58 52.52 -57.41
N PHE A 96 75.16 51.89 -58.52
CA PHE A 96 76.00 50.92 -59.23
C PHE A 96 76.14 51.15 -60.74
N ALA A 97 75.66 52.29 -61.24
CA ALA A 97 75.80 52.68 -62.64
C ALA A 97 76.96 53.65 -62.82
N THR A 98 77.85 53.40 -63.79
CA THR A 98 78.92 54.34 -64.17
C THR A 98 79.06 54.40 -65.68
N ASP A 99 79.41 55.57 -66.22
CA ASP A 99 79.78 55.74 -67.62
C ASP A 99 81.03 56.60 -67.77
N SER A 100 81.78 56.42 -68.87
CA SER A 100 83.03 57.16 -69.09
C SER A 100 82.83 58.54 -69.74
N CYS A 101 81.67 58.80 -70.32
CA CYS A 101 81.37 60.00 -71.11
C CYS A 101 80.14 60.78 -70.61
N THR A 102 79.37 60.19 -69.69
CA THR A 102 78.22 60.74 -68.98
C THR A 102 78.50 60.76 -67.48
N GLU A 103 78.27 61.89 -66.82
CA GLU A 103 78.37 61.98 -65.35
C GLU A 103 77.27 61.14 -64.70
N ASP A 104 77.54 60.56 -63.52
CA ASP A 104 76.60 59.63 -62.86
C ASP A 104 75.20 60.23 -62.61
N GLU A 105 75.11 61.54 -62.37
CA GLU A 105 73.84 62.26 -62.16
C GLU A 105 72.99 62.41 -63.44
N ASP A 106 73.61 62.23 -64.62
CA ASP A 106 72.96 62.36 -65.94
C ASP A 106 72.55 61.00 -66.54
N LEU A 107 72.82 59.88 -65.84
CA LEU A 107 72.37 58.56 -66.24
C LEU A 107 70.86 58.40 -66.01
N VAL A 108 70.14 57.91 -67.01
CA VAL A 108 68.71 57.61 -66.90
C VAL A 108 68.54 56.14 -66.53
N ILE A 109 68.02 55.88 -65.33
CA ILE A 109 67.71 54.53 -64.85
C ILE A 109 66.20 54.29 -64.92
N THR A 110 65.80 53.20 -65.55
CA THR A 110 64.41 52.74 -65.57
C THR A 110 64.30 51.31 -65.06
N ILE A 111 63.20 51.00 -64.36
CA ILE A 111 62.90 49.68 -63.83
C ILE A 111 61.61 49.12 -64.41
N SER A 112 61.51 47.79 -64.50
CA SER A 112 60.33 47.11 -65.06
C SER A 112 59.09 47.15 -64.18
N GLN A 113 59.26 47.28 -62.85
CA GLN A 113 58.20 47.45 -61.86
C GLN A 113 58.76 48.13 -60.60
N SER A 114 57.89 48.75 -59.82
CA SER A 114 58.24 49.46 -58.58
C SER A 114 57.29 49.15 -57.43
N ASP A 115 56.19 48.46 -57.68
CA ASP A 115 55.08 48.30 -56.75
C ASP A 115 54.96 46.80 -56.44
N PHE A 116 54.96 46.46 -55.15
CA PHE A 116 54.88 45.10 -54.64
C PHE A 116 53.74 44.99 -53.65
N ASP A 117 53.04 43.86 -53.61
CA ASP A 117 51.95 43.57 -52.68
C ASP A 117 52.10 42.19 -52.00
N CYS A 118 51.12 41.81 -51.18
CA CYS A 118 51.15 40.53 -50.47
C CYS A 118 51.24 39.28 -51.37
N ASN A 119 50.90 39.37 -52.66
CA ASN A 119 51.05 38.24 -53.60
C ASN A 119 52.50 38.06 -54.07
N ASP A 120 53.33 39.10 -53.90
CA ASP A 120 54.74 39.08 -54.27
C ASP A 120 55.62 38.54 -53.14
N ILE A 121 55.05 38.18 -51.98
CA ILE A 121 55.79 37.61 -50.85
C ILE A 121 56.15 36.15 -51.10
N GLY A 122 57.44 35.83 -50.93
CA GLY A 122 58.01 34.52 -51.18
C GLY A 122 59.12 34.60 -52.23
N GLY A 123 59.89 33.54 -52.33
CA GLY A 123 60.91 33.39 -53.37
C GLY A 123 60.48 32.39 -54.43
N ASP A 124 61.44 32.05 -55.26
CA ASP A 124 61.16 31.45 -56.55
C ASP A 124 60.75 29.95 -56.50
N LEU A 125 60.76 29.32 -55.32
CA LEU A 125 60.29 27.95 -55.06
C LEU A 125 59.21 27.92 -53.96
N ASP A 126 58.17 27.11 -54.14
CA ASP A 126 57.17 26.88 -53.08
C ASP A 126 57.74 26.09 -51.88
N GLU A 127 58.77 25.27 -52.11
CA GLU A 127 59.30 24.31 -51.12
C GLU A 127 60.77 23.94 -51.43
N LEU A 128 61.49 23.35 -50.47
CA LEU A 128 62.85 22.83 -50.67
C LEU A 128 62.90 21.68 -51.70
N ILE A 129 63.98 21.60 -52.48
CA ILE A 129 64.21 20.54 -53.47
C ILE A 129 65.53 19.80 -53.22
N ILE A 130 65.63 18.56 -53.68
CA ILE A 130 66.90 17.83 -53.69
C ILE A 130 67.70 18.34 -54.90
N SER A 131 68.84 18.98 -54.65
CA SER A 131 69.70 19.56 -55.68
C SER A 131 70.85 18.65 -56.10
N GLU A 132 71.30 17.74 -55.24
CA GLU A 132 72.32 16.75 -55.60
C GLU A 132 72.10 15.39 -54.90
N TYR A 133 72.36 14.32 -55.64
CA TYR A 133 72.34 12.94 -55.17
C TYR A 133 73.65 12.25 -55.55
N ILE A 134 74.36 11.69 -54.56
CA ILE A 134 75.62 10.97 -54.78
C ILE A 134 75.48 9.52 -54.32
N ASP A 135 75.47 8.59 -55.27
CA ASP A 135 75.73 7.16 -55.06
C ASP A 135 77.15 6.81 -55.52
N GLY A 136 78.13 7.13 -54.68
CA GLY A 136 79.54 6.87 -54.95
C GLY A 136 80.01 5.46 -54.56
N THR A 137 81.30 5.22 -54.72
CA THR A 137 81.93 3.95 -54.33
C THR A 137 81.90 3.75 -52.82
N GLY A 138 81.46 2.57 -52.37
CA GLY A 138 81.45 2.23 -50.94
C GLY A 138 80.49 3.12 -50.17
N SER A 139 80.99 3.80 -49.13
CA SER A 139 80.21 4.68 -48.26
C SER A 139 80.14 6.14 -48.75
N ASN A 140 80.66 6.45 -49.93
CA ASN A 140 80.47 7.76 -50.55
C ASN A 140 78.99 7.92 -50.91
N LYS A 141 78.24 8.57 -50.02
CA LYS A 141 76.80 8.82 -50.11
C LYS A 141 76.55 10.23 -49.61
N ALA A 142 75.82 11.02 -50.40
CA ALA A 142 75.41 12.37 -50.02
C ALA A 142 74.09 12.74 -50.70
N ILE A 143 73.33 13.61 -50.03
CA ILE A 143 72.12 14.25 -50.51
C ILE A 143 72.25 15.74 -50.20
N GLU A 144 72.08 16.59 -51.19
CA GLU A 144 72.04 18.05 -51.05
C GLU A 144 70.61 18.54 -51.26
N ILE A 145 70.23 19.53 -50.46
CA ILE A 145 68.91 20.14 -50.48
C ILE A 145 69.07 21.64 -50.69
N PHE A 146 68.40 22.21 -51.67
CA PHE A 146 68.45 23.64 -51.97
C PHE A 146 67.21 24.37 -51.45
N ASN A 147 67.41 25.54 -50.86
CA ASN A 147 66.35 26.47 -50.49
C ASN A 147 66.27 27.63 -51.48
N GLY A 148 65.19 27.71 -52.26
CA GLY A 148 64.87 28.85 -53.11
C GLY A 148 63.54 29.50 -52.74
N THR A 149 63.07 29.34 -51.51
CA THR A 149 61.74 29.78 -51.07
C THR A 149 61.64 31.27 -50.75
N GLY A 150 62.74 32.02 -50.93
CA GLY A 150 62.82 33.46 -50.67
C GLY A 150 62.96 33.82 -49.20
N ASN A 151 62.85 32.85 -48.30
CA ASN A 151 63.00 33.04 -46.87
C ASN A 151 63.92 31.95 -46.28
N PRO A 152 64.60 32.22 -45.15
CA PRO A 152 65.25 31.16 -44.39
C PRO A 152 64.22 30.11 -43.93
N VAL A 153 64.47 28.83 -44.23
CA VAL A 153 63.58 27.72 -43.87
C VAL A 153 64.11 27.02 -42.61
N ASP A 154 63.25 26.86 -41.60
CA ASP A 154 63.53 25.99 -40.45
C ASP A 154 63.37 24.52 -40.85
N LEU A 155 64.45 23.75 -40.69
CA LEU A 155 64.53 22.35 -41.07
C LEU A 155 63.98 21.38 -40.00
N SER A 156 63.49 21.88 -38.87
CA SER A 156 63.05 21.07 -37.73
C SER A 156 61.94 20.06 -38.05
N THR A 157 61.09 20.37 -39.05
CA THR A 157 60.03 19.49 -39.55
C THR A 157 60.48 18.62 -40.73
N TYR A 158 61.66 18.88 -41.30
CA TYR A 158 62.17 18.19 -42.47
C TYR A 158 62.98 16.95 -42.13
N LYS A 159 62.86 15.93 -42.99
CA LYS A 159 63.60 14.66 -42.87
C LYS A 159 63.93 14.09 -44.24
N ILE A 160 65.07 13.39 -44.34
CA ILE A 160 65.35 12.49 -45.46
C ILE A 160 64.84 11.09 -45.12
N LEU A 161 63.95 10.57 -45.95
CA LEU A 161 63.36 9.25 -45.86
C LEU A 161 63.96 8.33 -46.93
N ILE A 162 64.53 7.20 -46.53
CA ILE A 162 65.13 6.22 -47.45
C ILE A 162 64.23 4.98 -47.49
N TYR A 163 63.80 4.58 -48.68
CA TYR A 163 62.90 3.45 -48.93
C TYR A 163 63.66 2.33 -49.62
N PRO A 164 64.12 1.32 -48.87
CA PRO A 164 65.08 0.38 -49.40
C PRO A 164 64.42 -0.62 -50.34
N ASN A 165 65.01 -0.85 -51.52
CA ASN A 165 64.74 -1.98 -52.39
C ASN A 165 63.22 -2.21 -52.64
N GLY A 166 62.50 -1.14 -53.03
CA GLY A 166 61.05 -1.18 -53.30
C GLY A 166 60.14 -1.20 -52.08
N SER A 167 60.65 -0.85 -50.89
CA SER A 167 59.83 -0.67 -49.69
C SER A 167 58.87 0.52 -49.83
N THR A 168 57.69 0.42 -49.21
CA THR A 168 56.77 1.56 -49.00
C THR A 168 56.93 2.19 -47.61
N THR A 169 57.77 1.61 -46.76
CA THR A 169 58.10 2.13 -45.43
C THR A 169 59.56 2.56 -45.39
N PRO A 170 59.88 3.75 -44.87
CA PRO A 170 61.25 4.22 -44.81
C PRO A 170 62.05 3.48 -43.73
N ILE A 171 63.38 3.58 -43.78
CA ILE A 171 64.27 3.03 -42.76
C ILE A 171 63.99 3.71 -41.41
N ILE A 172 63.80 2.89 -40.37
CA ILE A 172 63.74 3.32 -38.98
C ILE A 172 65.04 2.94 -38.29
N SER A 173 65.80 3.94 -37.81
CA SER A 173 67.05 3.73 -37.08
C SER A 173 66.88 4.19 -35.63
N GLN A 174 67.13 3.30 -34.68
CA GLN A 174 66.99 3.58 -33.24
C GLN A 174 65.62 4.15 -32.82
N GLY A 175 64.55 3.78 -33.52
CA GLY A 175 63.19 4.25 -33.25
C GLY A 175 62.86 5.63 -33.85
N VAL A 176 63.78 6.22 -34.61
CA VAL A 176 63.57 7.45 -35.38
C VAL A 176 63.37 7.08 -36.85
N GLU A 177 62.28 7.58 -37.43
CA GLU A 177 61.99 7.45 -38.86
C GLU A 177 62.83 8.45 -39.66
N GLY A 178 63.59 7.95 -40.64
CA GLY A 178 64.43 8.77 -41.50
C GLY A 178 65.63 9.43 -40.80
N ILE A 179 66.19 10.44 -41.46
CA ILE A 179 67.28 11.28 -40.96
C ILE A 179 66.68 12.69 -40.73
N PRO A 180 66.59 13.17 -39.48
CA PRO A 180 66.12 14.52 -39.22
C PRO A 180 67.14 15.54 -39.72
N LEU A 181 66.63 16.61 -40.33
CA LEU A 181 67.41 17.79 -40.64
C LEU A 181 67.34 18.75 -39.44
N LEU A 182 68.33 19.62 -39.30
CA LEU A 182 68.48 20.46 -38.12
C LEU A 182 68.92 21.86 -38.53
N GLY A 183 68.49 22.86 -37.76
CA GLY A 183 68.85 24.25 -38.00
C GLY A 183 68.01 24.89 -39.10
N THR A 184 68.56 25.93 -39.71
CA THR A 184 67.90 26.72 -40.74
C THR A 184 68.79 26.77 -41.97
N VAL A 185 68.22 26.66 -43.16
CA VAL A 185 68.90 26.93 -44.43
C VAL A 185 68.45 28.30 -44.93
N ALA A 186 69.39 29.20 -45.23
CA ALA A 186 69.05 30.52 -45.76
C ALA A 186 68.46 30.40 -47.16
N ASP A 187 67.76 31.42 -47.64
CA ASP A 187 67.38 31.47 -49.05
C ASP A 187 68.64 31.47 -49.94
N ARG A 188 68.57 30.77 -51.06
CA ARG A 188 69.66 30.49 -52.02
C ARG A 188 70.88 29.81 -51.41
N ASP A 189 70.69 29.08 -50.33
CA ASP A 189 71.72 28.24 -49.69
C ASP A 189 71.36 26.76 -49.82
N VAL A 190 72.36 25.89 -49.63
CA VAL A 190 72.18 24.44 -49.66
C VAL A 190 72.43 23.81 -48.29
N TYR A 191 71.80 22.66 -48.04
CA TYR A 191 72.02 21.84 -46.86
C TYR A 191 72.46 20.43 -47.28
N VAL A 192 73.70 20.07 -46.97
CA VAL A 192 74.33 18.82 -47.40
C VAL A 192 74.33 17.78 -46.28
N VAL A 193 73.74 16.62 -46.57
CA VAL A 193 73.75 15.43 -45.71
C VAL A 193 74.69 14.37 -46.28
N ALA A 194 75.77 14.04 -45.57
CA ALA A 194 76.75 13.05 -46.01
C ALA A 194 76.87 11.86 -45.06
N ASN A 195 77.24 10.69 -45.61
CA ASN A 195 77.57 9.54 -44.79
C ASN A 195 78.88 9.75 -44.02
N VAL A 196 78.91 9.39 -42.74
CA VAL A 196 80.08 9.53 -41.85
C VAL A 196 81.36 8.83 -42.34
N LEU A 197 81.24 7.83 -43.22
CA LEU A 197 82.36 7.09 -43.79
C LEU A 197 82.68 7.49 -45.23
N ALA A 198 82.03 8.53 -45.78
CA ALA A 198 82.37 9.08 -47.08
C ALA A 198 83.76 9.74 -47.06
N ASP A 199 84.33 9.95 -48.23
CA ASP A 199 85.63 10.62 -48.36
C ASP A 199 85.60 12.10 -47.94
N GLY A 200 86.78 12.70 -47.86
CA GLY A 200 86.96 14.08 -47.41
C GLY A 200 86.39 15.13 -48.37
N SER A 201 86.26 14.80 -49.67
CA SER A 201 85.63 15.69 -50.65
C SER A 201 84.13 15.81 -50.43
N ILE A 202 83.47 14.74 -49.97
CA ILE A 202 82.03 14.77 -49.66
C ILE A 202 81.79 15.29 -48.23
N THR A 203 82.49 14.75 -47.23
CA THR A 203 82.29 15.15 -45.82
C THR A 203 82.76 16.57 -45.52
N GLY A 204 83.62 17.15 -46.36
CA GLY A 204 84.09 18.54 -46.23
C GLY A 204 83.02 19.60 -46.53
N ASN A 205 82.00 19.25 -47.30
CA ASN A 205 80.89 20.13 -47.68
C ASN A 205 79.61 19.87 -46.87
N ALA A 206 79.62 18.94 -45.91
CA ALA A 206 78.41 18.48 -45.23
C ALA A 206 78.04 19.31 -43.99
N ASP A 207 76.80 19.79 -43.95
CA ASP A 207 76.17 20.39 -42.76
C ASP A 207 75.79 19.34 -41.73
N TYR A 208 75.39 18.15 -42.21
CA TYR A 208 75.04 17.02 -41.35
C TYR A 208 75.73 15.72 -41.75
N ILE A 209 76.49 15.18 -40.78
CA ILE A 209 77.17 13.91 -40.93
C ILE A 209 76.30 12.78 -40.34
N ALA A 210 75.69 11.98 -41.21
CA ALA A 210 74.78 10.91 -40.85
C ALA A 210 75.48 9.54 -40.84
N SER A 211 75.32 8.75 -39.77
CA SER A 211 75.78 7.35 -39.75
C SER A 211 74.83 6.37 -40.45
N ASN A 212 73.60 6.80 -40.72
CA ASN A 212 72.51 5.98 -41.26
C ASN A 212 72.08 6.40 -42.68
N LEU A 213 72.82 7.28 -43.36
CA LEU A 213 72.60 7.58 -44.78
C LEU A 213 73.12 6.41 -45.64
N ILE A 214 72.29 5.38 -45.79
CA ILE A 214 72.64 4.12 -46.43
C ILE A 214 71.63 3.86 -47.54
N PHE A 215 72.08 3.98 -48.79
CA PHE A 215 71.35 3.61 -49.99
C PHE A 215 72.31 3.06 -51.05
N ASP A 216 71.85 2.30 -52.03
CA ASP A 216 72.68 1.71 -53.11
C ASP A 216 72.08 1.81 -54.52
N GLY A 217 71.43 2.94 -54.80
CA GLY A 217 70.97 3.29 -56.14
C GLY A 217 69.65 2.66 -56.54
N ASN A 218 69.21 1.57 -55.90
CA ASN A 218 67.88 0.97 -56.08
C ASN A 218 66.90 1.29 -54.93
N ASP A 219 67.25 2.26 -54.09
CA ASP A 219 66.41 2.78 -53.02
C ASP A 219 65.82 4.14 -53.43
N ALA A 220 64.53 4.35 -53.15
CA ALA A 220 63.94 5.67 -53.33
C ALA A 220 64.28 6.57 -52.13
N ILE A 221 64.56 7.84 -52.37
CA ILE A 221 64.84 8.82 -51.32
C ILE A 221 63.86 9.96 -51.44
N ALA A 222 63.18 10.28 -50.34
CA ALA A 222 62.26 11.41 -50.27
C ALA A 222 62.73 12.44 -49.26
N LEU A 223 62.66 13.71 -49.63
CA LEU A 223 62.62 14.81 -48.68
C LEU A 223 61.17 14.93 -48.18
N SER A 224 60.97 14.99 -46.88
CA SER A 224 59.64 15.10 -46.27
C SER A 224 59.58 16.26 -45.28
N ASN A 225 58.49 17.04 -45.32
CA ASN A 225 58.16 18.11 -44.39
C ASN A 225 56.87 17.76 -43.63
N ALA A 226 56.92 17.74 -42.30
CA ALA A 226 55.77 17.48 -41.43
C ALA A 226 54.96 16.20 -41.78
N GLY A 227 55.61 15.20 -42.40
CA GLY A 227 55.01 13.93 -42.81
C GLY A 227 54.52 13.87 -44.27
N SER A 228 54.57 14.97 -45.02
CA SER A 228 54.31 15.00 -46.46
C SER A 228 55.62 14.93 -47.24
N ASN A 229 55.66 14.26 -48.39
CA ASN A 229 56.84 14.27 -49.27
C ASN A 229 56.84 15.54 -50.12
N VAL A 230 58.01 16.17 -50.24
CA VAL A 230 58.19 17.43 -50.99
C VAL A 230 59.01 17.24 -52.26
N ASP A 231 59.98 16.32 -52.23
CA ASP A 231 60.76 15.93 -53.41
C ASP A 231 61.23 14.48 -53.27
N ILE A 232 61.34 13.75 -54.37
CA ILE A 232 61.69 12.33 -54.38
C ILE A 232 62.62 12.01 -55.56
N ILE A 233 63.67 11.25 -55.28
CA ILE A 233 64.46 10.57 -56.31
C ILE A 233 64.16 9.06 -56.26
N GLY A 234 63.69 8.51 -57.39
CA GLY A 234 63.22 7.13 -57.50
C GLY A 234 61.77 6.91 -57.02
N GLU A 235 61.15 5.81 -57.41
CA GLU A 235 59.73 5.55 -57.13
C GLU A 235 59.52 4.72 -55.85
N ILE A 236 58.85 5.30 -54.84
CA ILE A 236 58.52 4.60 -53.58
C ILE A 236 57.64 3.37 -53.88
N GLY A 237 58.01 2.22 -53.33
CA GLY A 237 57.30 0.96 -53.53
C GLY A 237 57.73 0.17 -54.79
N THR A 238 58.67 0.70 -55.59
CA THR A 238 59.20 0.03 -56.79
C THR A 238 60.66 -0.38 -56.56
N ASP A 239 61.00 -1.65 -56.77
CA ASP A 239 62.39 -2.13 -56.80
C ASP A 239 62.88 -2.19 -58.25
N PRO A 240 63.80 -1.29 -58.68
CA PRO A 240 64.33 -1.31 -60.03
C PRO A 240 65.43 -2.38 -60.22
N GLY A 241 65.78 -3.12 -59.17
CA GLY A 241 66.88 -4.08 -59.14
C GLY A 241 68.25 -3.42 -59.18
N ALA A 242 69.30 -4.23 -59.34
CA ALA A 242 70.71 -3.80 -59.26
C ALA A 242 71.17 -2.78 -60.33
N GLY A 243 70.28 -2.39 -61.25
CA GLY A 243 70.52 -1.34 -62.23
C GLY A 243 70.19 0.07 -61.72
N GLY A 244 69.54 0.20 -60.56
CA GLY A 244 68.96 1.46 -60.08
C GLY A 244 67.80 1.93 -60.94
N PHE A 245 67.17 3.04 -60.56
CA PHE A 245 66.16 3.70 -61.38
C PHE A 245 66.81 4.22 -62.66
N VAL A 246 66.14 4.06 -63.81
CA VAL A 246 66.68 4.42 -65.14
C VAL A 246 65.64 5.21 -65.93
N ASP A 247 66.04 6.34 -66.49
CA ASP A 247 65.27 7.11 -67.46
C ASP A 247 66.20 7.64 -68.56
N GLY A 248 65.96 7.22 -69.81
CA GLY A 248 66.86 7.49 -70.92
C GLY A 248 68.27 6.92 -70.69
N SER A 249 69.28 7.81 -70.65
CA SER A 249 70.68 7.47 -70.34
C SER A 249 71.08 7.74 -68.89
N ILE A 250 70.15 8.22 -68.06
CA ILE A 250 70.38 8.58 -66.66
C ILE A 250 69.98 7.42 -65.76
N THR A 251 70.77 7.14 -64.73
CA THR A 251 70.55 6.10 -63.72
C THR A 251 71.01 6.55 -62.34
N THR A 252 70.34 6.12 -61.28
CA THR A 252 70.73 6.36 -59.87
C THR A 252 71.81 5.41 -59.35
N ASN A 253 72.18 4.38 -60.12
CA ASN A 253 73.15 3.37 -59.69
C ASN A 253 74.58 3.81 -59.99
N ASN A 254 75.42 3.91 -58.94
CA ASN A 254 76.83 4.28 -59.04
C ASN A 254 77.04 5.58 -59.85
N THR A 255 76.39 6.66 -59.41
CA THR A 255 76.36 7.93 -60.14
C THR A 255 76.43 9.12 -59.20
N THR A 256 76.67 10.30 -59.77
CA THR A 256 76.31 11.59 -59.17
C THR A 256 75.25 12.24 -60.06
N LEU A 257 74.15 12.69 -59.46
CA LEU A 257 73.09 13.42 -60.15
C LEU A 257 73.01 14.83 -59.56
N VAL A 258 73.12 15.85 -60.41
CA VAL A 258 72.91 17.26 -60.05
C VAL A 258 71.61 17.71 -60.71
N ARG A 259 70.72 18.35 -59.95
CA ARG A 259 69.43 18.85 -60.41
C ARG A 259 69.69 19.91 -61.49
N GLN A 260 68.90 19.90 -62.55
CA GLN A 260 69.00 20.96 -63.56
C GLN A 260 68.51 22.28 -62.97
N GLU A 261 69.24 23.34 -63.23
CA GLU A 261 68.92 24.71 -62.81
C GLU A 261 67.54 25.20 -63.28
N THR A 262 66.93 24.58 -64.30
CA THR A 262 65.56 24.92 -64.76
C THR A 262 64.45 24.28 -63.92
N VAL A 263 64.75 23.49 -62.90
CA VAL A 263 63.74 22.77 -62.12
C VAL A 263 63.31 23.57 -60.90
N GLN A 264 62.05 24.01 -60.93
CA GLN A 264 61.49 24.95 -59.95
C GLN A 264 60.51 24.31 -58.96
N GLN A 265 60.39 22.98 -58.98
CA GLN A 265 59.53 22.26 -58.05
C GLN A 265 60.08 20.86 -57.78
N GLY A 266 59.90 20.40 -56.54
CA GLY A 266 60.20 19.02 -56.16
C GLY A 266 59.27 18.03 -56.87
N ASN A 267 59.82 16.87 -57.24
CA ASN A 267 59.07 15.80 -57.88
C ASN A 267 58.59 14.79 -56.84
N ILE A 268 57.33 14.92 -56.43
CA ILE A 268 56.72 14.00 -55.45
C ILE A 268 56.31 12.63 -56.03
N GLN A 269 56.47 12.41 -57.34
CA GLN A 269 56.19 11.12 -57.98
C GLN A 269 57.46 10.26 -58.09
N GLY A 270 58.64 10.86 -57.98
CA GLY A 270 59.92 10.15 -57.99
C GLY A 270 60.35 9.58 -59.36
N ASN A 271 59.66 9.96 -60.44
CA ASN A 271 60.00 9.62 -61.81
C ASN A 271 60.78 10.76 -62.51
N GLY A 272 61.04 10.69 -63.81
CA GLY A 272 61.55 11.85 -64.57
C GLY A 272 63.05 12.17 -64.42
N LEU A 273 63.89 11.17 -64.10
CA LEU A 273 65.34 11.37 -64.00
C LEU A 273 65.94 12.01 -65.26
N GLY A 274 65.43 11.66 -66.45
CA GLY A 274 65.95 12.13 -67.74
C GLY A 274 65.62 13.59 -68.06
N THR A 275 64.65 14.19 -67.37
CA THR A 275 64.21 15.58 -67.59
C THR A 275 64.68 16.55 -66.52
N GLU A 276 64.99 16.06 -65.32
CA GLU A 276 65.26 16.90 -64.15
C GLU A 276 66.72 16.91 -63.70
N TRP A 277 67.56 15.98 -64.19
CA TRP A 277 68.91 15.79 -63.67
C TRP A 277 69.98 15.81 -64.76
N TYR A 278 71.18 16.24 -64.38
CA TYR A 278 72.43 15.98 -65.09
C TYR A 278 73.18 14.84 -64.41
N GLN A 279 73.74 13.94 -65.22
CA GLN A 279 74.49 12.78 -64.72
C GLN A 279 75.99 12.97 -64.87
N PHE A 280 76.71 12.73 -63.78
CA PHE A 280 78.17 12.67 -63.71
C PHE A 280 78.66 11.28 -63.28
N GLY A 281 79.98 11.07 -63.34
CA GLY A 281 80.56 9.80 -62.87
C GLY A 281 80.44 9.65 -61.35
N GLN A 282 80.38 8.40 -60.87
CA GLN A 282 80.42 8.10 -59.44
C GLN A 282 81.55 8.88 -58.71
N ASN A 283 81.27 9.31 -57.47
CA ASN A 283 82.17 10.13 -56.64
C ASN A 283 82.47 11.54 -57.18
N ASN A 284 81.73 12.04 -58.17
CA ASN A 284 81.80 13.47 -58.46
C ASN A 284 81.14 14.24 -57.29
N ALA A 285 81.83 15.24 -56.76
CA ALA A 285 81.35 16.13 -55.71
C ALA A 285 81.78 17.58 -56.01
N ASP A 286 82.06 17.89 -57.28
CA ASP A 286 82.52 19.21 -57.73
C ASP A 286 81.43 20.28 -57.55
N ASP A 287 80.16 19.87 -57.64
CA ASP A 287 78.97 20.73 -57.49
C ASP A 287 78.36 20.67 -56.07
N LEU A 288 78.94 19.89 -55.16
CA LEU A 288 78.42 19.73 -53.79
C LEU A 288 78.75 20.95 -52.93
N GLY A 289 77.73 21.54 -52.33
CA GLY A 289 77.79 22.77 -51.54
C GLY A 289 77.35 24.03 -52.30
N ASP A 290 76.81 23.91 -53.52
CA ASP A 290 76.32 25.03 -54.32
C ASP A 290 75.21 24.60 -55.28
N HIS A 291 74.13 25.36 -55.36
CA HIS A 291 73.09 25.15 -56.36
C HIS A 291 72.46 26.48 -56.78
N THR A 292 72.16 26.59 -58.07
CA THR A 292 71.50 27.76 -58.65
C THR A 292 70.33 27.32 -59.52
N ILE A 293 69.30 28.17 -59.60
CA ILE A 293 68.16 27.97 -60.48
C ILE A 293 68.07 29.11 -61.52
N ILE A 294 67.64 28.79 -62.74
CA ILE A 294 67.40 29.73 -63.84
C ILE A 294 65.89 29.91 -64.01
N PHE A 295 65.45 31.16 -63.97
CA PHE A 295 64.05 31.52 -64.17
C PHE A 295 63.72 31.83 -65.63
N SER A 296 62.52 31.42 -66.05
CA SER A 296 61.87 31.92 -67.27
C SER A 296 60.73 32.89 -67.01
N ASP A 297 60.36 33.13 -65.74
CA ASP A 297 59.48 34.23 -65.34
C ASP A 297 60.15 35.08 -64.27
N ASN A 298 59.89 36.38 -64.32
CA ASN A 298 60.48 37.43 -63.50
C ASN A 298 59.38 38.11 -62.68
N GLU A 299 58.40 37.40 -62.12
CA GLU A 299 57.23 38.11 -61.55
C GLU A 299 57.62 39.12 -60.45
N ASN A 300 58.63 38.83 -59.62
CA ASN A 300 59.17 39.80 -58.63
C ASN A 300 60.46 40.51 -59.06
N ASN A 301 61.29 39.87 -59.90
CA ASN A 301 62.59 40.40 -60.27
C ASN A 301 62.48 41.59 -61.23
N ILE A 302 63.32 42.62 -61.03
CA ILE A 302 63.26 43.85 -61.82
C ILE A 302 64.36 43.89 -62.86
N LEU A 303 64.00 44.24 -64.10
CA LEU A 303 64.96 44.60 -65.14
C LEU A 303 65.33 46.07 -64.96
N VAL A 304 66.61 46.32 -64.68
CA VAL A 304 67.19 47.66 -64.56
C VAL A 304 67.86 48.00 -65.88
N THR A 305 67.36 49.04 -66.56
CA THR A 305 67.98 49.59 -67.77
C THR A 305 68.62 50.93 -67.43
N VAL A 306 69.92 51.05 -67.68
CA VAL A 306 70.67 52.31 -67.56
C VAL A 306 70.93 52.83 -68.96
N THR A 307 70.57 54.08 -69.22
CA THR A 307 70.81 54.78 -70.49
C THR A 307 71.71 55.98 -70.25
N ASP A 308 72.78 56.09 -71.02
CA ASP A 308 73.67 57.26 -70.98
C ASP A 308 73.07 58.48 -71.72
N SER A 309 73.73 59.63 -71.63
CA SER A 309 73.25 60.87 -72.26
C SER A 309 73.29 60.84 -73.80
N CYS A 310 74.01 59.88 -74.39
CA CYS A 310 74.14 59.63 -75.82
C CYS A 310 73.17 58.55 -76.33
N GLY A 311 72.42 57.89 -75.44
CA GLY A 311 71.43 56.87 -75.75
C GLY A 311 71.98 55.43 -75.81
N ASN A 312 73.22 55.17 -75.38
CA ASN A 312 73.69 53.79 -75.22
C ASN A 312 73.10 53.19 -73.93
N THR A 313 72.77 51.89 -73.96
CA THR A 313 72.08 51.22 -72.85
C THR A 313 72.82 49.99 -72.35
N SER A 314 72.71 49.75 -71.05
CA SER A 314 73.09 48.49 -70.39
C SER A 314 71.96 48.00 -69.49
N GLU A 315 71.81 46.69 -69.38
CA GLU A 315 70.75 46.07 -68.60
C GLU A 315 71.32 45.06 -67.60
N CYS A 316 70.70 44.97 -66.43
CA CYS A 316 70.87 43.84 -65.51
C CYS A 316 69.55 43.52 -64.82
N ILE A 317 69.44 42.31 -64.27
CA ILE A 317 68.30 41.90 -63.45
C ILE A 317 68.71 42.03 -61.99
N ALA A 318 67.93 42.77 -61.20
CA ALA A 318 68.03 42.77 -59.75
C ALA A 318 66.98 41.82 -59.19
N LEU A 319 67.41 40.93 -58.31
CA LEU A 319 66.54 39.96 -57.66
C LEU A 319 65.83 40.67 -56.50
N VAL A 320 64.52 40.52 -56.37
CA VAL A 320 63.74 41.20 -55.32
C VAL A 320 63.11 40.16 -54.41
N THR A 321 63.44 40.22 -53.13
CA THR A 321 62.76 39.47 -52.08
C THR A 321 61.77 40.40 -51.38
N VAL A 322 60.48 40.08 -51.44
CA VAL A 322 59.43 40.80 -50.71
C VAL A 322 59.17 40.07 -49.39
N THR A 323 59.19 40.82 -48.29
CA THR A 323 58.97 40.28 -46.94
C THR A 323 57.91 41.08 -46.21
N ASP A 324 56.99 40.38 -45.54
CA ASP A 324 56.06 40.97 -44.59
C ASP A 324 56.56 40.75 -43.16
N ASP A 325 56.94 41.83 -42.47
CA ASP A 325 57.36 41.84 -41.06
C ASP A 325 56.34 42.52 -40.13
N ILE A 326 55.14 42.81 -40.65
CA ILE A 326 54.07 43.45 -39.89
C ILE A 326 53.28 42.39 -39.14
N ALA A 327 53.33 42.44 -37.81
CA ALA A 327 52.53 41.53 -36.99
C ALA A 327 51.03 41.80 -37.12
N PRO A 328 50.17 40.75 -37.08
CA PRO A 328 48.72 40.90 -37.20
C PRO A 328 48.14 41.72 -36.04
N VAL A 329 46.92 42.25 -36.22
CA VAL A 329 46.15 42.87 -35.12
C VAL A 329 45.23 41.83 -34.48
N ALA A 330 45.59 41.38 -33.26
CA ALA A 330 44.76 40.46 -32.48
C ALA A 330 43.62 41.21 -31.74
N GLU A 331 42.38 40.85 -32.04
CA GLU A 331 41.18 41.38 -31.39
C GLU A 331 40.43 40.28 -30.63
N CYS A 332 40.19 40.50 -29.34
CA CYS A 332 39.56 39.52 -28.46
C CYS A 332 38.18 40.00 -27.97
N GLN A 333 37.26 39.05 -27.79
CA GLN A 333 35.98 39.24 -27.09
C GLN A 333 35.88 38.32 -25.88
N ASN A 334 35.19 38.80 -24.84
CA ASN A 334 34.87 37.99 -23.66
C ASN A 334 33.79 36.96 -24.00
N LEU A 335 33.82 35.82 -23.32
CA LEU A 335 32.89 34.71 -23.53
C LEU A 335 32.30 34.24 -22.19
N THR A 336 31.03 33.89 -22.17
CA THR A 336 30.43 33.13 -21.06
C THR A 336 30.17 31.71 -21.54
N VAL A 337 30.63 30.71 -20.79
CA VAL A 337 30.45 29.29 -21.11
C VAL A 337 29.84 28.57 -19.92
N GLN A 338 28.99 27.59 -20.20
CA GLN A 338 28.35 26.75 -19.20
C GLN A 338 29.08 25.42 -19.11
N LEU A 339 29.31 24.92 -17.90
CA LEU A 339 29.73 23.54 -17.70
C LEU A 339 28.62 22.58 -18.17
N ASP A 340 29.02 21.44 -18.72
CA ASP A 340 28.13 20.33 -19.05
C ASP A 340 27.75 19.52 -17.80
N ALA A 341 26.88 18.52 -17.97
CA ALA A 341 26.45 17.65 -16.86
C ALA A 341 27.57 16.82 -16.22
N ASN A 342 28.77 16.78 -16.82
CA ASN A 342 29.96 16.15 -16.24
C ASN A 342 30.91 17.18 -15.60
N GLY A 343 30.51 18.45 -15.51
CA GLY A 343 31.32 19.53 -14.95
C GLY A 343 32.43 20.04 -15.88
N ASN A 344 32.28 19.91 -17.21
CA ASN A 344 33.30 20.33 -18.18
C ASN A 344 32.74 21.30 -19.22
N ALA A 345 33.57 22.25 -19.66
CA ALA A 345 33.30 23.10 -20.81
C ALA A 345 34.53 23.19 -21.72
N THR A 346 34.29 23.42 -23.01
CA THR A 346 35.37 23.65 -23.98
C THR A 346 35.08 24.88 -24.83
N ILE A 347 36.12 25.61 -25.19
CA ILE A 347 36.05 26.77 -26.09
C ILE A 347 36.98 26.58 -27.29
N THR A 348 36.68 27.26 -28.39
CA THR A 348 37.55 27.32 -29.57
C THR A 348 38.13 28.73 -29.75
N PRO A 349 39.29 28.86 -30.42
CA PRO A 349 39.88 30.17 -30.72
C PRO A 349 38.91 31.14 -31.41
N GLN A 350 38.04 30.63 -32.29
CA GLN A 350 37.06 31.44 -33.03
C GLN A 350 35.98 32.05 -32.12
N GLN A 351 35.71 31.48 -30.94
CA GLN A 351 34.73 32.06 -30.01
C GLN A 351 35.30 33.24 -29.22
N ILE A 352 36.63 33.34 -29.15
CA ILE A 352 37.36 34.44 -28.49
C ILE A 352 37.79 35.50 -29.49
N ASP A 353 38.05 35.12 -30.74
CA ASP A 353 38.39 36.05 -31.80
C ASP A 353 37.23 37.03 -32.08
N ASN A 354 37.55 38.32 -32.14
CA ASN A 354 36.63 39.42 -32.43
C ASN A 354 36.93 40.05 -33.80
N GLY A 355 37.49 39.28 -34.74
CA GLY A 355 37.84 39.77 -36.06
C GLY A 355 39.28 40.27 -36.14
N SER A 356 40.21 39.50 -35.56
CA SER A 356 41.64 39.69 -35.77
C SER A 356 41.96 39.73 -37.27
N ASN A 357 42.87 40.61 -37.66
CA ASN A 357 43.11 40.89 -39.07
C ASN A 357 44.57 41.24 -39.34
N ASP A 358 44.95 41.02 -40.59
CA ASP A 358 46.22 41.40 -41.16
C ASP A 358 46.01 41.69 -42.66
N ALA A 359 46.85 42.54 -43.25
CA ALA A 359 46.76 42.90 -44.67
C ALA A 359 47.09 41.73 -45.60
N CYS A 360 48.09 40.92 -45.25
CA CYS A 360 48.52 39.72 -45.99
C CYS A 360 47.84 38.44 -45.50
N GLY A 361 46.96 38.57 -44.50
CA GLY A 361 45.98 37.56 -44.09
C GLY A 361 46.43 36.71 -42.91
N ILE A 362 45.48 35.98 -42.32
CA ILE A 362 45.71 35.20 -41.10
C ILE A 362 45.86 33.70 -41.41
N ALA A 363 46.97 33.10 -40.97
CA ALA A 363 47.20 31.67 -41.08
C ALA A 363 46.53 30.88 -39.95
N GLY A 364 46.52 31.40 -38.72
CA GLY A 364 46.15 30.60 -37.56
C GLY A 364 45.71 31.38 -36.32
N LEU A 365 44.87 30.73 -35.52
CA LEU A 365 44.41 31.17 -34.22
C LEU A 365 44.66 30.07 -33.18
N ALA A 366 45.26 30.41 -32.04
CA ALA A 366 45.54 29.46 -30.97
C ALA A 366 45.20 30.06 -29.60
N LEU A 367 44.66 29.24 -28.69
CA LEU A 367 44.40 29.60 -27.30
C LEU A 367 45.36 28.85 -26.37
N ASP A 368 45.76 29.50 -25.29
CA ASP A 368 46.55 28.88 -24.20
C ASP A 368 45.72 27.91 -23.35
N VAL A 369 44.41 28.16 -23.20
CA VAL A 369 43.45 27.32 -22.47
C VAL A 369 42.20 27.11 -23.30
N THR A 370 41.77 25.85 -23.45
CA THR A 370 40.59 25.47 -24.24
C THR A 370 39.56 24.65 -23.47
N THR A 371 39.88 24.21 -22.25
CA THR A 371 39.05 23.34 -21.43
C THR A 371 38.91 23.91 -20.03
N PHE A 372 37.70 23.86 -19.48
CA PHE A 372 37.37 24.32 -18.13
C PHE A 372 36.61 23.25 -17.38
N THR A 373 36.75 23.27 -16.06
CA THR A 373 36.17 22.32 -15.13
C THR A 373 35.48 23.07 -13.98
N CYS A 374 34.91 22.34 -13.02
CA CYS A 374 34.33 22.92 -11.80
C CYS A 374 35.30 23.79 -10.99
N ASP A 375 36.62 23.53 -11.05
CA ASP A 375 37.63 24.35 -10.37
C ASP A 375 37.77 25.75 -11.00
N ASP A 376 37.28 25.90 -12.25
CA ASP A 376 37.40 27.10 -13.05
C ASP A 376 36.13 27.96 -13.01
N VAL A 377 35.12 27.64 -12.19
CA VAL A 377 33.89 28.45 -12.12
C VAL A 377 34.20 29.89 -11.70
N GLY A 378 33.72 30.86 -12.47
CA GLY A 378 34.04 32.27 -12.33
C GLY A 378 34.83 32.81 -13.54
N ALA A 379 35.54 33.91 -13.32
CA ALA A 379 36.25 34.61 -14.39
C ALA A 379 37.67 34.04 -14.57
N ASN A 380 37.94 33.52 -15.76
CA ASN A 380 39.25 33.02 -16.19
C ASN A 380 39.81 33.92 -17.29
N THR A 381 41.12 34.13 -17.33
CA THR A 381 41.77 34.85 -18.43
C THR A 381 42.36 33.85 -19.40
N VAL A 382 42.05 34.00 -20.69
CA VAL A 382 42.66 33.25 -21.78
C VAL A 382 43.38 34.21 -22.72
N VAL A 383 44.43 33.72 -23.37
CA VAL A 383 45.24 34.46 -24.34
C VAL A 383 45.04 33.84 -25.72
N LEU A 384 44.53 34.64 -26.65
CA LEU A 384 44.48 34.30 -28.07
C LEU A 384 45.79 34.75 -28.73
N THR A 385 46.47 33.81 -29.37
CA THR A 385 47.61 34.06 -30.26
C THR A 385 47.14 33.98 -31.71
N VAL A 386 47.44 35.02 -32.47
CA VAL A 386 47.10 35.15 -33.90
C VAL A 386 48.40 35.12 -34.68
N THR A 387 48.44 34.33 -35.75
CA THR A 387 49.59 34.19 -36.66
C THR A 387 49.15 34.50 -38.07
N ASP A 388 49.84 35.41 -38.75
CA ASP A 388 49.60 35.72 -40.15
C ASP A 388 50.17 34.64 -41.10
N ASN A 389 49.95 34.80 -42.41
CA ASN A 389 50.46 33.90 -43.45
C ASN A 389 52.00 33.88 -43.56
N ASN A 390 52.66 34.88 -42.97
CA ASN A 390 54.08 35.13 -43.09
C ASN A 390 54.83 34.76 -41.79
N GLY A 391 54.12 34.26 -40.79
CA GLY A 391 54.67 33.75 -39.53
C GLY A 391 54.80 34.81 -38.43
N ASN A 392 54.39 36.06 -38.66
CA ASN A 392 54.37 37.05 -37.58
C ASN A 392 53.20 36.78 -36.64
N THR A 393 53.39 37.12 -35.35
CA THR A 393 52.41 36.79 -34.31
C THR A 393 52.05 37.98 -33.45
N SER A 394 50.79 38.05 -33.02
CA SER A 394 50.34 38.96 -31.96
C SER A 394 49.37 38.25 -31.01
N THR A 395 49.12 38.88 -29.85
CA THR A 395 48.28 38.28 -28.82
C THR A 395 47.29 39.28 -28.22
N CYS A 396 46.11 38.81 -27.84
CA CYS A 396 45.16 39.55 -27.02
C CYS A 396 44.61 38.66 -25.90
N SER A 397 44.07 39.26 -24.83
CA SER A 397 43.47 38.53 -23.70
C SER A 397 41.97 38.72 -23.65
N ALA A 398 41.23 37.65 -23.36
CA ALA A 398 39.80 37.67 -23.09
C ALA A 398 39.48 37.11 -21.69
N THR A 399 38.39 37.57 -21.11
CA THR A 399 37.82 36.95 -19.91
C THR A 399 36.77 35.93 -20.31
N VAL A 400 36.98 34.67 -19.92
CA VAL A 400 36.02 33.57 -20.04
C VAL A 400 35.34 33.39 -18.69
N THR A 401 34.04 33.71 -18.63
CA THR A 401 33.23 33.47 -17.43
C THR A 401 32.63 32.08 -17.52
N VAL A 402 33.13 31.15 -16.71
CA VAL A 402 32.59 29.80 -16.59
C VAL A 402 31.48 29.86 -15.56
N GLU A 403 30.29 29.41 -15.94
CA GLU A 403 29.14 29.31 -15.06
C GLU A 403 28.77 27.84 -14.88
N ASP A 404 28.36 27.51 -13.66
CA ASP A 404 27.69 26.26 -13.35
C ASP A 404 26.24 26.58 -13.03
N ASN A 405 25.37 26.23 -13.98
CA ASN A 405 23.90 26.34 -13.86
C ASN A 405 23.25 24.95 -13.94
N VAL A 406 24.02 23.87 -13.72
CA VAL A 406 23.50 22.51 -13.72
C VAL A 406 22.95 22.24 -12.32
N ASP A 407 21.63 22.06 -12.22
CA ASP A 407 21.03 21.68 -10.93
C ASP A 407 21.58 20.33 -10.45
N PRO A 408 21.87 20.15 -9.14
CA PRO A 408 22.32 18.88 -8.60
C PRO A 408 21.26 17.78 -8.79
N GLU A 409 21.63 16.51 -8.75
CA GLU A 409 20.68 15.39 -8.72
C GLU A 409 20.31 15.02 -7.27
N ALA A 410 19.11 15.42 -6.83
CA ALA A 410 18.57 15.02 -5.53
C ALA A 410 17.96 13.60 -5.63
N ILE A 411 18.52 12.65 -4.87
CA ILE A 411 18.08 11.25 -4.85
C ILE A 411 17.56 10.91 -3.45
N CYS A 412 16.27 10.61 -3.36
CA CYS A 412 15.60 10.29 -2.10
C CYS A 412 15.40 8.78 -1.97
N GLN A 413 15.31 8.31 -0.73
CA GLN A 413 14.80 6.98 -0.39
C GLN A 413 13.63 7.08 0.59
N ASP A 414 12.63 6.23 0.37
CA ASP A 414 11.55 6.03 1.33
C ASP A 414 12.08 5.26 2.54
N ILE A 415 11.62 5.62 3.73
CA ILE A 415 12.00 4.96 4.98
C ILE A 415 10.79 4.68 5.86
N THR A 416 10.98 3.79 6.83
CA THR A 416 10.00 3.52 7.89
C THR A 416 10.64 3.82 9.22
N VAL A 417 9.98 4.65 10.03
CA VAL A 417 10.43 5.02 11.37
C VAL A 417 9.38 4.66 12.40
N GLN A 418 9.86 4.30 13.59
CA GLN A 418 9.02 3.86 14.70
C GLN A 418 8.96 4.99 15.72
N LEU A 419 7.76 5.32 16.20
CA LEU A 419 7.62 6.21 17.36
C LEU A 419 8.25 5.56 18.60
N ASP A 420 8.89 6.39 19.43
CA ASP A 420 9.44 5.96 20.71
C ASP A 420 8.35 5.86 21.80
N ALA A 421 8.75 5.49 23.02
CA ALA A 421 7.83 5.35 24.15
C ALA A 421 7.14 6.66 24.58
N ASN A 422 7.62 7.83 24.13
CA ASN A 422 6.97 9.12 24.35
C ASN A 422 6.05 9.52 23.18
N GLY A 423 6.05 8.76 22.08
CA GLY A 423 5.27 9.06 20.88
C GLY A 423 6.00 9.94 19.88
N ASP A 424 7.33 10.04 19.99
CA ASP A 424 8.16 10.89 19.13
C ASP A 424 9.10 10.03 18.25
N ALA A 425 9.36 10.47 17.03
CA ALA A 425 10.43 9.96 16.17
C ALA A 425 11.19 11.11 15.52
N SER A 426 12.46 10.88 15.19
CA SER A 426 13.27 11.85 14.45
C SER A 426 14.05 11.18 13.35
N ILE A 427 14.24 11.92 12.26
CA ILE A 427 15.08 11.54 11.13
C ILE A 427 16.18 12.57 10.93
N THR A 428 17.23 12.15 10.26
CA THR A 428 18.32 12.99 9.81
C THR A 428 18.29 13.10 8.28
N VAL A 429 19.04 14.05 7.75
CA VAL A 429 19.19 14.20 6.29
C VAL A 429 19.75 12.93 5.65
N ASP A 430 20.70 12.27 6.30
CA ASP A 430 21.33 11.04 5.80
C ASP A 430 20.37 9.84 5.78
N ASP A 431 19.27 9.87 6.54
CA ASP A 431 18.25 8.82 6.48
C ASP A 431 17.40 8.91 5.19
N ILE A 432 17.25 10.11 4.64
CA ILE A 432 16.42 10.40 3.44
C ILE A 432 17.26 10.42 2.16
N ASP A 433 18.50 10.86 2.25
CA ASP A 433 19.39 10.99 1.11
C ASP A 433 19.94 9.63 0.65
N ASN A 434 19.67 9.26 -0.60
CA ASN A 434 20.11 8.01 -1.22
C ASN A 434 21.26 8.23 -2.20
N GLY A 435 22.19 9.12 -1.84
CA GLY A 435 23.38 9.42 -2.64
C GLY A 435 23.15 10.53 -3.67
N SER A 436 22.45 11.60 -3.28
CA SER A 436 22.39 12.84 -4.07
C SER A 436 23.79 13.28 -4.49
N ASN A 437 23.92 13.70 -5.74
CA ASN A 437 25.21 13.96 -6.35
C ASN A 437 25.16 15.14 -7.31
N ASP A 438 26.33 15.72 -7.55
CA ASP A 438 26.54 16.77 -8.53
C ASP A 438 27.99 16.70 -9.02
N ALA A 439 28.25 17.12 -10.25
CA ALA A 439 29.58 17.08 -10.85
C ALA A 439 30.55 18.07 -10.19
N CYS A 440 30.07 19.24 -9.77
CA CYS A 440 30.82 20.31 -9.09
C CYS A 440 30.67 20.29 -7.56
N GLY A 441 29.88 19.34 -7.06
CA GLY A 441 29.80 18.95 -5.67
C GLY A 441 28.71 19.67 -4.90
N ILE A 442 28.31 19.05 -3.79
CA ILE A 442 27.18 19.51 -2.97
C ILE A 442 27.63 20.41 -1.84
N ALA A 443 27.05 21.60 -1.71
CA ALA A 443 27.29 22.51 -0.59
C ALA A 443 26.45 22.17 0.64
N SER A 444 25.16 21.87 0.44
CA SER A 444 24.25 21.60 1.55
C SER A 444 23.10 20.69 1.17
N ARG A 445 22.59 19.98 2.18
CA ARG A 445 21.42 19.11 2.11
C ARG A 445 20.53 19.41 3.31
N THR A 446 19.25 19.66 3.10
CA THR A 446 18.28 19.99 4.16
C THR A 446 16.96 19.28 3.93
N ILE A 447 16.28 18.91 5.01
CA ILE A 447 14.92 18.37 4.98
C ILE A 447 13.96 19.37 5.63
N ASP A 448 12.72 19.45 5.11
CA ASP A 448 11.67 20.35 5.59
C ASP A 448 11.07 19.91 6.94
N VAL A 449 11.07 18.60 7.23
CA VAL A 449 10.58 18.00 8.46
C VAL A 449 11.59 16.96 8.97
N SER A 450 11.90 17.00 10.27
CA SER A 450 12.86 16.07 10.90
C SER A 450 12.33 15.38 12.15
N THR A 451 11.13 15.74 12.60
CA THR A 451 10.50 15.22 13.82
C THR A 451 9.07 14.86 13.51
N PHE A 452 8.64 13.73 14.05
CA PHE A 452 7.29 13.20 13.90
C PHE A 452 6.75 12.86 15.27
N ASP A 453 5.44 13.04 15.43
CA ASP A 453 4.71 12.62 16.61
C ASP A 453 3.52 11.72 16.22
N CYS A 454 2.67 11.38 17.18
CA CYS A 454 1.48 10.58 16.97
C CYS A 454 0.48 11.15 15.93
N SER A 455 0.52 12.46 15.64
CA SER A 455 -0.31 13.04 14.57
C SER A 455 0.19 12.69 13.16
N ASN A 456 1.42 12.18 13.07
CA ASN A 456 2.09 11.80 11.83
C ASN A 456 2.03 10.30 11.52
N VAL A 457 1.32 9.46 12.29
CA VAL A 457 1.30 8.01 11.96
C VAL A 457 0.70 7.77 10.57
N GLY A 458 1.39 6.95 9.77
CA GLY A 458 1.13 6.74 8.34
C GLY A 458 2.20 7.36 7.44
N ALA A 459 1.85 7.55 6.16
CA ALA A 459 2.77 8.09 5.18
C ALA A 459 2.87 9.62 5.27
N ASN A 460 4.07 10.14 5.50
CA ASN A 460 4.38 11.56 5.45
C ASN A 460 5.34 11.83 4.30
N THR A 461 5.14 12.94 3.60
CA THR A 461 6.07 13.40 2.57
C THR A 461 7.13 14.28 3.21
N VAL A 462 8.40 13.94 3.05
CA VAL A 462 9.55 14.79 3.41
C VAL A 462 10.23 15.23 2.13
N THR A 463 10.52 16.53 2.05
CA THR A 463 11.23 17.12 0.91
C THR A 463 12.69 17.29 1.26
N LEU A 464 13.57 16.58 0.56
CA LEU A 464 15.00 16.85 0.57
C LEU A 464 15.28 17.98 -0.42
N THR A 465 15.93 19.03 0.06
CA THR A 465 16.49 20.11 -0.77
C THR A 465 17.99 19.99 -0.78
N VAL A 466 18.55 19.87 -1.98
CA VAL A 466 19.99 19.76 -2.23
C VAL A 466 20.44 21.04 -2.94
N THR A 467 21.50 21.65 -2.43
CA THR A 467 22.11 22.85 -3.01
C THR A 467 23.57 22.55 -3.28
N ASP A 468 24.00 22.77 -4.52
CA ASP A 468 25.40 22.59 -4.92
C ASP A 468 26.29 23.76 -4.45
N ASN A 469 27.59 23.68 -4.76
CA ASN A 469 28.57 24.73 -4.47
C ASN A 469 28.33 26.06 -5.20
N ASN A 470 27.48 26.04 -6.22
CA ASN A 470 27.22 27.13 -7.15
C ASN A 470 25.82 27.76 -6.93
N ASN A 471 25.09 27.29 -5.93
CA ASN A 471 23.74 27.69 -5.52
C ASN A 471 22.62 27.22 -6.46
N ASN A 472 22.87 26.24 -7.33
CA ASN A 472 21.79 25.54 -8.02
C ASN A 472 21.09 24.60 -7.05
N VAL A 473 19.79 24.39 -7.26
CA VAL A 473 18.94 23.73 -6.27
C VAL A 473 18.04 22.71 -6.93
N SER A 474 18.06 21.50 -6.40
CA SER A 474 17.08 20.47 -6.72
C SER A 474 16.41 19.92 -5.48
N THR A 475 15.23 19.34 -5.69
CA THR A 475 14.47 18.70 -4.64
C THR A 475 13.99 17.33 -5.06
N CYS A 476 13.92 16.42 -4.10
CA CYS A 476 13.20 15.16 -4.23
C CYS A 476 12.33 14.96 -2.99
N THR A 477 11.33 14.09 -3.12
CA THR A 477 10.44 13.74 -2.01
C THR A 477 10.64 12.28 -1.63
N ALA A 478 10.76 12.02 -0.33
CA ALA A 478 10.68 10.69 0.25
C ALA A 478 9.36 10.50 0.99
N THR A 479 8.84 9.29 0.97
CA THR A 479 7.76 8.85 1.86
C THR A 479 8.38 8.32 3.14
N VAL A 480 8.17 9.02 4.25
CA VAL A 480 8.49 8.55 5.60
C VAL A 480 7.23 7.94 6.19
N THR A 481 7.23 6.61 6.26
CA THR A 481 6.14 5.87 6.92
C THR A 481 6.43 5.83 8.40
N VAL A 482 5.67 6.60 9.17
CA VAL A 482 5.74 6.57 10.64
C VAL A 482 4.81 5.48 11.10
N GLU A 483 5.33 4.52 11.85
CA GLU A 483 4.56 3.46 12.48
C GLU A 483 4.56 3.64 13.98
N ASP A 484 3.39 3.43 14.58
CA ASP A 484 3.28 3.20 16.00
C ASP A 484 3.14 1.70 16.24
N ASN A 485 4.20 1.08 16.73
CA ASN A 485 4.24 -0.32 17.14
C ASN A 485 4.42 -0.45 18.67
N VAL A 486 4.25 0.64 19.42
CA VAL A 486 4.37 0.64 20.88
C VAL A 486 3.01 0.24 21.46
N PRO A 487 2.88 -0.96 22.08
CA PRO A 487 1.59 -1.36 22.62
C PRO A 487 1.19 -0.49 23.83
N PRO A 488 -0.11 -0.26 24.04
CA PRO A 488 -0.57 0.55 25.17
C PRO A 488 -0.15 -0.03 26.51
N VAL A 489 0.13 0.84 27.49
CA VAL A 489 0.36 0.42 28.87
C VAL A 489 -1.00 0.20 29.52
N VAL A 490 -1.35 -1.07 29.72
CA VAL A 490 -2.63 -1.46 30.29
C VAL A 490 -2.56 -1.55 31.81
N VAL A 491 -3.54 -0.94 32.49
CA VAL A 491 -3.74 -1.04 33.94
C VAL A 491 -5.15 -1.57 34.19
N CYS A 492 -5.23 -2.69 34.90
CA CYS A 492 -6.47 -3.32 35.32
C CYS A 492 -6.75 -3.01 36.78
N ASN A 493 -7.99 -2.59 37.06
CA ASN A 493 -8.50 -2.39 38.40
C ASN A 493 -9.70 -3.28 38.61
N ASP A 494 -9.77 -3.90 39.80
CA ASP A 494 -10.93 -4.67 40.20
C ASP A 494 -12.11 -3.72 40.48
N ILE A 495 -13.32 -4.15 40.13
CA ILE A 495 -14.55 -3.41 40.39
C ILE A 495 -15.61 -4.31 41.02
N THR A 496 -16.56 -3.71 41.72
CA THR A 496 -17.74 -4.40 42.25
C THR A 496 -18.98 -3.81 41.62
N VAL A 497 -19.83 -4.64 41.04
CA VAL A 497 -21.10 -4.23 40.42
C VAL A 497 -22.25 -5.06 40.99
N ALA A 498 -23.43 -4.45 41.09
CA ALA A 498 -24.63 -5.10 41.61
C ALA A 498 -25.58 -5.46 40.47
N LEU A 499 -26.15 -6.65 40.50
CA LEU A 499 -27.20 -7.05 39.55
C LEU A 499 -28.43 -6.14 39.74
N PRO A 500 -29.09 -5.68 38.65
CA PRO A 500 -30.28 -4.84 38.75
C PRO A 500 -31.48 -5.62 39.31
N GLU A 501 -32.43 -4.92 39.94
CA GLU A 501 -33.66 -5.49 40.52
C GLU A 501 -34.75 -5.74 39.45
N ASP A 502 -34.40 -6.46 38.39
CA ASP A 502 -35.25 -6.68 37.19
C ASP A 502 -35.88 -8.10 37.11
N GLY A 503 -35.93 -8.84 38.22
CA GLY A 503 -36.57 -10.16 38.29
C GLY A 503 -35.76 -11.31 37.67
N ALA A 504 -36.42 -12.43 37.32
CA ALA A 504 -35.80 -13.72 36.93
C ALA A 504 -34.79 -13.69 35.76
N ASN A 505 -34.73 -12.59 35.00
CA ASN A 505 -33.82 -12.41 33.86
C ASN A 505 -32.79 -11.31 34.10
N SER A 506 -32.52 -10.95 35.36
CA SER A 506 -31.56 -9.90 35.70
C SER A 506 -30.18 -10.23 35.11
N THR A 507 -29.71 -9.32 34.27
CA THR A 507 -28.40 -9.37 33.62
C THR A 507 -27.73 -8.03 33.88
N TYR A 508 -26.46 -8.06 34.27
CA TYR A 508 -25.65 -6.86 34.34
C TYR A 508 -24.63 -6.89 33.21
N THR A 509 -24.85 -6.04 32.21
CA THR A 509 -23.84 -5.75 31.19
C THR A 509 -22.99 -4.59 31.67
N LEU A 510 -21.67 -4.76 31.71
CA LEU A 510 -20.73 -3.70 32.07
C LEU A 510 -21.00 -2.46 31.21
N THR A 511 -21.24 -1.34 31.87
CA THR A 511 -21.45 -0.07 31.22
C THR A 511 -20.11 0.53 30.78
N ALA A 512 -20.17 1.59 29.95
CA ALA A 512 -18.97 2.34 29.61
C ALA A 512 -18.24 2.89 30.86
N ALA A 513 -18.98 3.26 31.92
CA ALA A 513 -18.39 3.73 33.17
C ALA A 513 -17.63 2.62 33.91
N ASP A 514 -18.13 1.38 33.87
CA ASP A 514 -17.46 0.23 34.50
C ASP A 514 -16.19 -0.16 33.75
N ILE A 515 -16.24 -0.14 32.42
CA ILE A 515 -15.07 -0.38 31.56
C ILE A 515 -14.01 0.71 31.79
N GLU A 516 -14.41 1.98 31.97
CA GLU A 516 -13.49 3.06 32.35
C GLU A 516 -12.90 2.88 33.75
N ALA A 517 -13.69 2.40 34.71
CA ALA A 517 -13.19 2.10 36.05
C ALA A 517 -12.19 0.94 36.06
N ILE A 518 -12.45 -0.13 35.30
CA ILE A 518 -11.52 -1.26 35.11
C ILE A 518 -10.23 -0.78 34.46
N ALA A 519 -10.34 0.02 33.41
CA ALA A 519 -9.20 0.52 32.64
C ALA A 519 -8.53 1.77 33.23
N ASN A 520 -8.92 2.21 34.43
CA ASN A 520 -8.44 3.47 34.99
C ASN A 520 -6.91 3.46 35.17
N GLY A 521 -6.24 4.43 34.55
CA GLY A 521 -4.77 4.50 34.52
C GLY A 521 -4.12 3.76 33.33
N SER A 522 -4.90 3.07 32.49
CA SER A 522 -4.42 2.63 31.18
C SER A 522 -4.11 3.85 30.32
N SER A 523 -2.96 3.85 29.68
CA SER A 523 -2.47 4.98 28.89
C SER A 523 -1.67 4.51 27.70
N ASP A 524 -1.66 5.35 26.68
CA ASP A 524 -0.89 5.15 25.47
C ASP A 524 -0.30 6.52 25.06
N ASN A 525 0.87 6.52 24.42
CA ASN A 525 1.55 7.73 23.93
C ASN A 525 0.79 8.38 22.77
N CYS A 526 0.16 7.60 21.90
CA CYS A 526 -0.64 8.07 20.75
C CYS A 526 -2.15 8.04 20.99
N GLY A 527 -2.55 7.46 22.11
CA GLY A 527 -3.90 7.53 22.64
C GLY A 527 -4.68 6.24 22.42
N ILE A 528 -5.73 6.07 23.21
CA ILE A 528 -6.51 4.84 23.23
C ILE A 528 -7.73 4.99 22.29
N ALA A 529 -7.87 4.12 21.29
CA ALA A 529 -9.08 4.09 20.46
C ALA A 529 -10.23 3.36 21.13
N SER A 530 -9.95 2.21 21.74
CA SER A 530 -11.02 1.39 22.32
C SER A 530 -10.57 0.64 23.56
N LYS A 531 -11.54 0.44 24.45
CA LYS A 531 -11.43 -0.38 25.65
C LYS A 531 -12.58 -1.37 25.58
N THR A 532 -12.27 -2.65 25.57
CA THR A 532 -13.28 -3.71 25.54
C THR A 532 -12.97 -4.71 26.63
N VAL A 533 -14.01 -5.32 27.19
CA VAL A 533 -13.89 -6.28 28.27
C VAL A 533 -14.68 -7.52 27.87
N PHE A 534 -14.14 -8.72 28.14
CA PHE A 534 -14.87 -9.97 27.95
C PHE A 534 -14.55 -10.97 29.07
N PRO A 535 -15.54 -11.71 29.61
CA PRO A 535 -16.98 -11.51 29.43
C PRO A 535 -17.45 -10.13 29.95
N ASN A 536 -18.51 -9.58 29.36
CA ASN A 536 -19.05 -8.27 29.75
C ASN A 536 -20.50 -8.30 30.24
N THR A 537 -21.10 -9.49 30.31
CA THR A 537 -22.48 -9.68 30.75
C THR A 537 -22.48 -10.76 31.80
N PHE A 538 -23.10 -10.47 32.93
CA PHE A 538 -23.12 -11.33 34.10
C PHE A 538 -24.55 -11.61 34.53
N THR A 539 -24.79 -12.82 34.99
CA THR A 539 -26.06 -13.27 35.60
C THR A 539 -25.79 -13.71 37.03
N CYS A 540 -26.80 -14.20 37.73
CA CYS A 540 -26.63 -14.79 39.07
C CYS A 540 -25.75 -16.05 39.10
N GLU A 541 -25.54 -16.75 37.99
CA GLU A 541 -24.55 -17.84 37.93
C GLU A 541 -23.11 -17.33 38.12
N ASN A 542 -22.92 -16.01 37.98
CA ASN A 542 -21.67 -15.32 38.11
C ASN A 542 -21.56 -14.57 39.45
N GLU A 543 -22.34 -14.89 40.50
CA GLU A 543 -22.15 -14.23 41.80
C GLU A 543 -20.74 -14.49 42.36
N GLY A 544 -20.13 -13.45 42.94
CA GLY A 544 -18.76 -13.49 43.44
C GLY A 544 -17.74 -12.97 42.44
N ASP A 545 -16.49 -13.39 42.59
CA ASP A 545 -15.38 -12.88 41.79
C ASP A 545 -15.34 -13.54 40.41
N ASN A 546 -15.42 -12.71 39.35
CA ASN A 546 -15.28 -13.16 37.96
C ASN A 546 -14.04 -12.52 37.34
N THR A 547 -13.22 -13.33 36.69
CA THR A 547 -12.11 -12.81 35.91
C THR A 547 -12.62 -12.31 34.57
N VAL A 548 -12.32 -11.06 34.25
CA VAL A 548 -12.56 -10.46 32.95
C VAL A 548 -11.24 -10.06 32.31
N THR A 549 -11.14 -10.22 31.00
CA THR A 549 -9.98 -9.73 30.26
C THR A 549 -10.32 -8.37 29.66
N LEU A 550 -9.64 -7.33 30.15
CA LEU A 550 -9.61 -6.02 29.50
C LEU A 550 -8.66 -6.10 28.30
N THR A 551 -9.15 -5.66 27.15
CA THR A 551 -8.39 -5.44 25.93
C THR A 551 -8.41 -3.95 25.62
N VAL A 552 -7.24 -3.32 25.69
CA VAL A 552 -7.04 -1.93 25.29
C VAL A 552 -6.36 -1.92 23.94
N THR A 553 -6.96 -1.20 23.00
CA THR A 553 -6.42 -0.98 21.66
C THR A 553 -6.17 0.50 21.48
N ASP A 554 -4.95 0.86 21.13
CA ASP A 554 -4.58 2.24 20.79
C ASP A 554 -5.21 2.67 19.45
N VAL A 555 -5.03 3.94 19.08
CA VAL A 555 -5.54 4.50 17.81
C VAL A 555 -4.89 3.92 16.56
N ASN A 556 -3.78 3.20 16.70
CA ASN A 556 -2.98 2.63 15.62
C ASN A 556 -3.13 1.10 15.49
N GLY A 557 -3.88 0.47 16.40
CA GLY A 557 -4.24 -0.93 16.38
C GLY A 557 -3.36 -1.84 17.24
N ASN A 558 -2.39 -1.32 18.00
CA ASN A 558 -1.65 -2.16 18.95
C ASN A 558 -2.54 -2.50 20.14
N VAL A 559 -2.33 -3.71 20.68
CA VAL A 559 -3.22 -4.29 21.67
C VAL A 559 -2.42 -4.75 22.88
N SER A 560 -2.87 -4.35 24.06
CA SER A 560 -2.45 -4.91 25.35
C SER A 560 -3.65 -5.41 26.12
N THR A 561 -3.45 -6.50 26.85
CA THR A 561 -4.47 -7.10 27.70
C THR A 561 -3.99 -7.27 29.13
N CYS A 562 -4.92 -7.16 30.06
CA CYS A 562 -4.73 -7.62 31.43
C CYS A 562 -6.05 -8.18 31.97
N ASP A 563 -5.95 -8.97 33.03
CA ASP A 563 -7.11 -9.50 33.72
C ASP A 563 -7.45 -8.62 34.92
N ALA A 564 -8.75 -8.38 35.11
CA ALA A 564 -9.32 -7.73 36.28
C ALA A 564 -10.37 -8.63 36.92
N THR A 565 -10.63 -8.44 38.20
CA THR A 565 -11.72 -9.10 38.92
C THR A 565 -12.94 -8.20 38.92
N VAL A 566 -14.04 -8.68 38.36
CA VAL A 566 -15.37 -8.08 38.52
C VAL A 566 -16.12 -8.90 39.56
N THR A 567 -16.26 -8.35 40.75
CA THR A 567 -17.07 -8.95 41.81
C THR A 567 -18.54 -8.61 41.56
N ILE A 568 -19.33 -9.61 41.21
CA ILE A 568 -20.77 -9.46 41.04
C ILE A 568 -21.42 -9.67 42.40
N THR A 569 -22.20 -8.68 42.83
CA THR A 569 -23.03 -8.76 44.02
C THR A 569 -24.49 -8.94 43.60
N GLY A 570 -25.03 -10.12 43.87
CA GLY A 570 -26.44 -10.43 43.72
C GLY A 570 -27.12 -10.55 45.08
N LEU A 571 -28.43 -10.69 45.07
CA LEU A 571 -29.18 -11.10 46.25
C LEU A 571 -29.48 -12.60 46.14
N VAL A 572 -28.48 -13.46 46.44
CA VAL A 572 -28.75 -14.91 46.54
C VAL A 572 -29.56 -15.19 47.82
N PRO A 573 -30.76 -15.77 47.70
CA PRO A 573 -31.62 -15.97 48.85
C PRO A 573 -31.14 -17.17 49.67
N VAL A 574 -30.89 -16.96 50.97
CA VAL A 574 -30.74 -18.08 51.91
C VAL A 574 -32.14 -18.49 52.34
N LEU A 575 -32.49 -19.76 52.07
CA LEU A 575 -33.84 -20.27 52.26
C LEU A 575 -33.97 -21.11 53.52
N THR A 576 -35.11 -20.98 54.18
CA THR A 576 -35.53 -21.89 55.24
C THR A 576 -37.01 -22.24 55.05
N ILE A 577 -37.34 -23.54 55.00
CA ILE A 577 -38.74 -23.99 55.00
C ILE A 577 -39.17 -24.26 56.45
N THR A 578 -40.35 -23.77 56.81
CA THR A 578 -41.00 -24.06 58.09
C THR A 578 -42.33 -24.76 57.86
N GLU A 579 -42.62 -25.76 58.69
CA GLU A 579 -43.89 -26.50 58.70
C GLU A 579 -44.83 -25.91 59.76
N GLY A 580 -46.03 -25.50 59.34
CA GLY A 580 -47.07 -24.97 60.22
C GLY A 580 -47.77 -26.05 61.07
N PRO A 581 -48.41 -25.69 62.21
CA PRO A 581 -49.10 -26.66 63.07
C PRO A 581 -50.34 -27.27 62.39
N LEU A 582 -50.48 -28.60 62.47
CA LEU A 582 -51.62 -29.40 61.96
C LEU A 582 -52.97 -28.97 62.58
N PRO A 583 -53.93 -28.41 61.79
CA PRO A 583 -55.28 -28.14 62.28
C PRO A 583 -56.25 -29.28 61.89
N GLU A 584 -56.89 -29.89 62.89
CA GLU A 584 -57.91 -30.92 62.72
C GLU A 584 -59.14 -30.38 61.96
N PHE A 585 -59.50 -31.10 60.90
CA PHE A 585 -60.76 -31.06 60.13
C PHE A 585 -61.10 -29.90 59.19
N CYS A 586 -60.22 -28.92 58.98
CA CYS A 586 -60.38 -28.01 57.82
C CYS A 586 -59.57 -28.41 56.57
N GLN A 587 -58.76 -29.46 56.62
CA GLN A 587 -58.25 -30.10 55.42
C GLN A 587 -58.30 -31.60 55.62
N GLY A 588 -58.68 -32.34 54.60
CA GLY A 588 -58.22 -33.73 54.52
C GLY A 588 -56.69 -33.64 54.56
N ALA A 589 -56.12 -34.02 55.69
CA ALA A 589 -54.72 -33.98 56.05
C ALA A 589 -53.80 -33.25 55.03
N VAL A 590 -53.60 -31.94 55.21
CA VAL A 590 -52.50 -31.19 54.58
C VAL A 590 -51.76 -30.38 55.66
N VAL A 591 -50.46 -30.12 55.45
CA VAL A 591 -49.65 -29.18 56.26
C VAL A 591 -49.28 -28.00 55.37
N VAL A 592 -49.08 -26.83 55.98
CA VAL A 592 -48.59 -25.66 55.24
C VAL A 592 -47.07 -25.62 55.35
N LEU A 593 -46.40 -25.66 54.20
CA LEU A 593 -44.98 -25.34 54.11
C LEU A 593 -44.85 -23.87 53.73
N THR A 594 -44.13 -23.10 54.53
CA THR A 594 -43.81 -21.70 54.24
C THR A 594 -42.30 -21.57 54.07
N VAL A 595 -41.86 -21.05 52.92
CA VAL A 595 -40.45 -20.73 52.69
C VAL A 595 -40.17 -19.27 53.06
N GLU A 596 -39.14 -19.06 53.86
CA GLU A 596 -38.61 -17.74 54.19
C GLU A 596 -37.29 -17.53 53.45
N SER A 597 -37.09 -16.32 52.92
CA SER A 597 -35.88 -15.90 52.23
C SER A 597 -35.20 -14.78 53.00
N SER A 598 -33.87 -14.79 53.06
CA SER A 598 -33.07 -13.72 53.68
C SER A 598 -33.05 -12.40 52.90
N VAL A 599 -33.56 -12.39 51.66
CA VAL A 599 -33.58 -11.24 50.74
C VAL A 599 -34.94 -11.14 50.03
N PRO A 600 -35.32 -9.97 49.48
CA PRO A 600 -36.58 -9.81 48.75
C PRO A 600 -36.73 -10.79 47.57
N VAL A 601 -37.93 -11.35 47.40
CA VAL A 601 -38.25 -12.42 46.44
C VAL A 601 -39.16 -11.90 45.34
N GLU A 602 -38.87 -12.28 44.10
CA GLU A 602 -39.71 -12.03 42.93
C GLU A 602 -40.75 -13.15 42.74
N SER A 603 -40.33 -14.41 42.84
CA SER A 603 -41.20 -15.56 42.63
C SER A 603 -40.80 -16.80 43.42
N TYR A 604 -41.78 -17.68 43.64
CA TYR A 604 -41.60 -19.03 44.16
C TYR A 604 -42.01 -20.02 43.08
N LEU A 605 -41.42 -21.22 43.06
CA LEU A 605 -41.89 -22.33 42.23
C LEU A 605 -41.66 -23.63 42.99
N TRP A 606 -42.74 -24.21 43.50
CA TRP A 606 -42.70 -25.49 44.19
C TRP A 606 -42.68 -26.65 43.19
N THR A 607 -42.16 -27.80 43.60
CA THR A 607 -42.19 -29.05 42.81
C THR A 607 -43.60 -29.54 42.50
N THR A 608 -44.60 -28.98 43.18
CA THR A 608 -46.04 -29.18 42.97
C THR A 608 -46.67 -28.20 41.95
N ASN A 609 -45.86 -27.29 41.39
CA ASN A 609 -46.17 -26.25 40.39
C ASN A 609 -46.92 -25.01 40.90
N GLU A 610 -47.05 -24.82 42.21
CA GLU A 610 -47.56 -23.58 42.80
C GLU A 610 -46.43 -22.53 42.93
N ASP A 611 -46.82 -21.26 42.91
CA ASP A 611 -45.92 -20.11 42.82
C ASP A 611 -46.01 -19.16 44.02
N THR A 612 -46.61 -19.61 45.11
CA THR A 612 -46.81 -18.85 46.35
C THR A 612 -45.70 -19.11 47.39
N GLN A 613 -45.46 -18.16 48.29
CA GLN A 613 -44.50 -18.32 49.40
C GLN A 613 -44.84 -19.51 50.33
N SER A 614 -46.12 -19.87 50.40
CA SER A 614 -46.59 -21.02 51.16
C SER A 614 -47.47 -21.92 50.30
N ILE A 615 -47.35 -23.24 50.50
CA ILE A 615 -48.19 -24.24 49.84
C ILE A 615 -48.82 -25.18 50.85
N GLU A 616 -49.99 -25.72 50.49
CA GLU A 616 -50.67 -26.78 51.24
C GLU A 616 -50.29 -28.13 50.64
N VAL A 617 -49.71 -29.02 51.45
CA VAL A 617 -49.24 -30.32 50.99
C VAL A 617 -49.93 -31.46 51.70
N GLY A 618 -50.61 -32.33 50.93
CA GLY A 618 -51.55 -33.33 51.41
C GLY A 618 -51.06 -34.77 51.50
N GLY A 619 -49.73 -34.99 51.53
CA GLY A 619 -49.16 -36.32 51.56
C GLY A 619 -47.73 -36.34 52.06
N ASN A 620 -47.25 -37.52 52.47
CA ASN A 620 -45.83 -37.69 52.77
C ASN A 620 -45.04 -37.55 51.46
N GLY A 621 -43.98 -36.76 51.48
CA GLY A 621 -43.20 -36.47 50.28
C GLY A 621 -42.12 -35.42 50.52
N ILE A 622 -41.19 -35.34 49.57
CA ILE A 622 -40.20 -34.27 49.52
C ILE A 622 -40.77 -33.16 48.65
N TYR A 623 -40.85 -31.96 49.21
CA TYR A 623 -41.31 -30.76 48.54
C TYR A 623 -40.12 -29.83 48.35
N GLY A 624 -39.76 -29.61 47.09
CA GLY A 624 -38.74 -28.64 46.71
C GLY A 624 -39.37 -27.31 46.38
N VAL A 625 -38.68 -26.21 46.68
CA VAL A 625 -39.03 -24.88 46.17
C VAL A 625 -37.80 -24.23 45.58
N THR A 626 -37.95 -23.74 44.35
CA THR A 626 -37.02 -22.79 43.75
C THR A 626 -37.53 -21.39 44.07
N VAL A 627 -36.70 -20.58 44.72
CA VAL A 627 -37.02 -19.18 45.04
C VAL A 627 -36.14 -18.29 44.20
N THR A 628 -36.76 -17.36 43.46
CA THR A 628 -36.05 -16.39 42.63
C THR A 628 -36.08 -15.03 43.32
N SER A 629 -34.92 -14.46 43.65
CA SER A 629 -34.86 -13.12 44.24
C SER A 629 -35.24 -12.03 43.23
N ILE A 630 -35.44 -10.80 43.71
CA ILE A 630 -35.68 -9.63 42.84
C ILE A 630 -34.51 -9.31 41.89
N THR A 631 -33.30 -9.82 42.17
CA THR A 631 -32.15 -9.74 41.25
C THR A 631 -32.01 -10.99 40.39
N GLY A 632 -33.03 -11.84 40.31
CA GLY A 632 -33.05 -13.03 39.45
C GLY A 632 -32.23 -14.22 39.94
N CYS A 633 -31.72 -14.18 41.17
CA CYS A 633 -30.87 -15.26 41.69
C CYS A 633 -31.75 -16.35 42.28
N VAL A 634 -31.49 -17.59 41.86
CA VAL A 634 -32.29 -18.75 42.24
C VAL A 634 -31.56 -19.55 43.31
N GLU A 635 -32.30 -19.97 44.33
CA GLU A 635 -31.84 -21.00 45.26
C GLU A 635 -32.93 -22.07 45.37
N TYR A 636 -32.52 -23.31 45.57
CA TYR A 636 -33.42 -24.45 45.71
C TYR A 636 -33.22 -25.11 47.07
N ILE A 637 -34.30 -25.36 47.78
CA ILE A 637 -34.29 -26.12 49.02
C ILE A 637 -35.42 -27.13 49.04
N GLU A 638 -35.18 -28.27 49.68
CA GLU A 638 -36.16 -29.33 49.89
C GLU A 638 -36.57 -29.43 51.35
N TYR A 639 -37.82 -29.81 51.58
CA TYR A 639 -38.33 -30.17 52.90
C TYR A 639 -39.14 -31.48 52.79
N GLU A 640 -38.80 -32.44 53.66
CA GLU A 640 -39.51 -33.72 53.73
C GLU A 640 -40.67 -33.62 54.72
N VAL A 641 -41.88 -33.84 54.24
CA VAL A 641 -43.08 -33.92 55.06
C VAL A 641 -43.39 -35.38 55.38
N THR A 642 -43.57 -35.68 56.67
CA THR A 642 -43.88 -37.02 57.18
C THR A 642 -45.04 -36.96 58.19
N GLY A 643 -45.88 -38.00 58.26
CA GLY A 643 -46.96 -38.09 59.25
C GLY A 643 -48.39 -38.21 58.69
N PHE A 644 -48.58 -38.20 57.37
CA PHE A 644 -49.86 -38.51 56.73
C PHE A 644 -50.14 -40.03 56.70
N ASP A 645 -51.27 -40.46 57.26
CA ASP A 645 -51.69 -41.87 57.25
C ASP A 645 -52.43 -42.23 55.95
N ALA A 646 -51.71 -42.88 55.03
CA ALA A 646 -52.23 -43.32 53.73
C ALA A 646 -53.23 -44.50 53.79
N THR A 647 -53.66 -44.94 54.99
CA THR A 647 -54.57 -46.09 55.16
C THR A 647 -56.06 -45.75 55.37
N SER A 648 -56.44 -44.47 55.41
CA SER A 648 -57.83 -44.07 55.65
C SER A 648 -58.74 -44.25 54.42
N LEU A 649 -59.54 -45.32 54.41
CA LEU A 649 -60.52 -45.66 53.35
C LEU A 649 -61.66 -44.62 53.17
N ILE A 650 -61.74 -43.59 54.00
CA ILE A 650 -62.88 -42.64 54.01
C ILE A 650 -62.98 -41.81 52.71
N SER A 651 -61.84 -41.49 52.09
CA SER A 651 -61.78 -40.70 50.85
C SER A 651 -62.32 -41.45 49.62
N ALA A 652 -62.52 -42.77 49.73
CA ALA A 652 -63.12 -43.58 48.68
C ALA A 652 -64.66 -43.47 48.63
N TYR A 653 -65.30 -42.80 49.59
CA TYR A 653 -66.75 -42.69 49.71
C TYR A 653 -67.25 -41.26 49.53
N THR A 654 -68.42 -41.13 48.91
CA THR A 654 -69.21 -39.88 48.84
C THR A 654 -70.29 -39.88 49.92
N ILE A 655 -70.89 -41.05 50.18
CA ILE A 655 -71.92 -41.22 51.21
C ILE A 655 -71.47 -42.34 52.14
N ILE A 656 -71.44 -42.06 53.44
CA ILE A 656 -71.25 -43.05 54.50
C ILE A 656 -72.42 -42.91 55.47
N ALA A 657 -73.33 -43.88 55.45
CA ALA A 657 -74.34 -44.00 56.49
C ALA A 657 -73.90 -45.00 57.55
N GLU A 658 -74.33 -44.83 58.80
CA GLU A 658 -74.20 -45.88 59.79
C GLU A 658 -75.16 -47.04 59.47
N ASN A 659 -76.45 -46.73 59.25
CA ASN A 659 -77.52 -47.71 59.14
C ASN A 659 -78.10 -47.84 57.74
N GLU A 660 -78.49 -46.74 57.09
CA GLU A 660 -79.27 -46.83 55.84
C GLU A 660 -78.91 -45.73 54.84
N VAL A 661 -78.69 -46.13 53.58
CA VAL A 661 -78.76 -45.23 52.43
C VAL A 661 -79.97 -45.61 51.57
N PHE A 662 -80.93 -44.71 51.44
CA PHE A 662 -82.11 -44.91 50.60
C PHE A 662 -82.19 -43.84 49.52
N LEU A 663 -81.92 -44.23 48.27
CA LEU A 663 -81.99 -43.33 47.12
C LEU A 663 -83.19 -43.70 46.24
N HIS A 664 -84.07 -42.73 46.03
CA HIS A 664 -85.38 -42.92 45.40
C HIS A 664 -85.63 -41.85 44.32
N GLY A 665 -86.09 -42.25 43.14
CA GLY A 665 -86.64 -41.31 42.15
C GLY A 665 -85.58 -40.62 41.27
N GLY A 666 -84.62 -41.37 40.71
CA GLY A 666 -83.66 -40.85 39.75
C GLY A 666 -82.45 -40.15 40.39
N ASN A 667 -81.99 -40.64 41.54
CA ASN A 667 -80.74 -40.15 42.13
C ASN A 667 -79.53 -40.62 41.31
N LEU A 668 -78.46 -39.84 41.27
CA LEU A 668 -77.21 -40.22 40.63
C LEU A 668 -76.03 -39.94 41.57
N VAL A 669 -75.26 -40.97 41.93
CA VAL A 669 -73.96 -40.81 42.59
C VAL A 669 -72.90 -40.94 41.50
N GLN A 670 -72.31 -39.81 41.08
CA GLN A 670 -71.45 -39.73 39.90
C GLN A 670 -70.05 -40.31 40.14
N SER A 671 -69.47 -40.04 41.31
CA SER A 671 -68.17 -40.55 41.71
C SER A 671 -68.10 -40.77 43.22
N GLY A 672 -67.16 -41.61 43.65
CA GLY A 672 -67.04 -42.11 45.01
C GLY A 672 -68.07 -43.20 45.36
N GLY A 673 -67.75 -44.00 46.38
CA GLY A 673 -68.57 -45.09 46.85
C GLY A 673 -69.70 -44.67 47.79
N VAL A 674 -70.68 -45.56 47.93
CA VAL A 674 -71.75 -45.45 48.93
C VAL A 674 -71.58 -46.57 49.95
N GLY A 675 -71.54 -46.23 51.24
CA GLY A 675 -71.29 -47.16 52.32
C GLY A 675 -72.39 -47.17 53.38
N ALA A 676 -72.66 -48.35 53.96
CA ALA A 676 -73.35 -48.48 55.25
C ALA A 676 -72.43 -49.24 56.22
N SER A 677 -72.02 -48.62 57.33
CA SER A 677 -70.91 -49.11 58.17
C SER A 677 -71.30 -50.13 59.24
N THR A 678 -72.57 -50.18 59.64
CA THR A 678 -73.01 -51.14 60.66
C THR A 678 -73.18 -52.56 60.11
N ALA A 679 -73.17 -53.55 61.00
CA ALA A 679 -73.36 -54.95 60.66
C ALA A 679 -74.69 -55.25 59.95
N ASN A 680 -75.72 -54.42 60.14
CA ASN A 680 -77.03 -54.54 59.48
C ASN A 680 -77.25 -53.46 58.39
N GLY A 681 -76.19 -52.76 58.00
CA GLY A 681 -76.26 -51.64 57.07
C GLY A 681 -76.95 -52.00 55.75
N LEU A 682 -77.80 -51.09 55.28
CA LEU A 682 -78.63 -51.28 54.08
C LEU A 682 -78.38 -50.17 53.06
N ILE A 683 -78.11 -50.55 51.82
CA ILE A 683 -78.23 -49.66 50.64
C ILE A 683 -79.46 -50.09 49.85
N LYS A 684 -80.38 -49.15 49.65
CA LYS A 684 -81.61 -49.37 48.88
C LYS A 684 -81.72 -48.35 47.75
N LEU A 685 -81.69 -48.82 46.51
CA LEU A 685 -81.92 -48.00 45.33
C LEU A 685 -83.28 -48.31 44.71
N HIS A 686 -84.04 -47.27 44.39
CA HIS A 686 -85.39 -47.38 43.86
C HIS A 686 -85.66 -46.31 42.79
N GLN A 687 -86.50 -46.65 41.80
CA GLN A 687 -86.91 -45.77 40.68
C GLN A 687 -85.73 -45.13 39.95
N ALA A 688 -85.01 -45.91 39.14
CA ALA A 688 -83.93 -45.46 38.27
C ALA A 688 -82.79 -44.68 38.97
N SER A 689 -82.49 -45.02 40.23
CA SER A 689 -81.36 -44.42 40.95
C SER A 689 -80.06 -45.17 40.66
N ASN A 690 -78.96 -44.47 40.42
CA ASN A 690 -77.70 -45.04 39.92
C ASN A 690 -76.52 -44.66 40.81
N ILE A 691 -75.70 -45.63 41.16
CA ILE A 691 -74.37 -45.42 41.75
C ILE A 691 -73.33 -45.88 40.71
N VAL A 692 -72.51 -44.95 40.22
CA VAL A 692 -71.56 -45.23 39.12
C VAL A 692 -70.44 -46.19 39.56
N GLU A 693 -69.87 -45.96 40.75
CA GLU A 693 -68.71 -46.73 41.21
C GLU A 693 -69.08 -47.99 42.00
N PHE A 694 -69.14 -47.92 43.33
CA PHE A 694 -69.38 -49.09 44.17
C PHE A 694 -70.32 -48.79 45.33
N GLY A 695 -71.02 -49.82 45.79
CA GLY A 695 -71.76 -49.78 47.05
C GLY A 695 -71.27 -50.87 47.98
N LYS A 696 -71.02 -50.53 49.24
CA LYS A 696 -70.54 -51.47 50.27
C LYS A 696 -71.45 -51.43 51.49
N ALA A 697 -72.28 -52.46 51.64
CA ALA A 697 -73.17 -52.64 52.79
C ALA A 697 -73.47 -54.13 52.98
N THR A 698 -73.86 -54.54 54.20
CA THR A 698 -74.28 -55.92 54.47
C THR A 698 -75.44 -56.34 53.55
N ASN A 699 -76.39 -55.43 53.33
CA ASN A 699 -77.55 -55.67 52.46
C ASN A 699 -77.62 -54.60 51.36
N ILE A 700 -77.69 -55.02 50.10
CA ILE A 700 -77.88 -54.13 48.95
C ILE A 700 -79.13 -54.56 48.19
N THR A 701 -80.08 -53.64 48.03
CA THR A 701 -81.36 -53.87 47.32
C THR A 701 -81.53 -52.89 46.17
N LEU A 702 -81.73 -53.40 44.95
CA LEU A 702 -81.95 -52.61 43.75
C LEU A 702 -83.35 -52.88 43.19
N ASN A 703 -84.12 -51.83 42.91
CA ASN A 703 -85.49 -51.95 42.39
C ASN A 703 -85.75 -50.93 41.26
N GLN A 704 -86.72 -51.25 40.39
CA GLN A 704 -87.31 -50.34 39.39
C GLN A 704 -86.25 -49.61 38.52
N GLY A 705 -85.35 -50.36 37.87
CA GLY A 705 -84.38 -49.82 36.91
C GLY A 705 -83.14 -49.14 37.51
N SER A 706 -82.92 -49.29 38.82
CA SER A 706 -81.75 -48.75 39.52
C SER A 706 -80.49 -49.58 39.25
N THR A 707 -79.31 -48.95 39.20
CA THR A 707 -78.02 -49.61 38.94
C THR A 707 -76.96 -49.27 39.99
N ILE A 708 -75.99 -50.17 40.14
CA ILE A 708 -74.79 -49.99 40.97
C ILE A 708 -73.62 -50.59 40.21
N GLY A 709 -72.49 -49.89 40.10
CA GLY A 709 -71.32 -50.38 39.38
C GLY A 709 -70.78 -51.68 39.98
N THR A 710 -70.25 -51.62 41.20
CA THR A 710 -69.73 -52.77 41.94
C THR A 710 -70.42 -52.93 43.30
N PRO A 711 -71.30 -53.92 43.48
CA PRO A 711 -71.89 -54.22 44.78
C PRO A 711 -70.96 -55.09 45.65
N ILE A 712 -70.71 -54.67 46.89
CA ILE A 712 -69.87 -55.36 47.87
C ILE A 712 -70.73 -55.65 49.11
N ASN A 713 -71.10 -56.92 49.32
CA ASN A 713 -71.97 -57.35 50.42
C ASN A 713 -71.19 -57.53 51.73
N ALA A 714 -70.68 -56.42 52.28
CA ALA A 714 -70.00 -56.34 53.56
C ALA A 714 -70.20 -54.95 54.17
N PRO A 715 -70.15 -54.78 55.50
CA PRO A 715 -70.17 -53.46 56.12
C PRO A 715 -69.08 -52.56 55.52
N ALA A 716 -69.40 -51.27 55.34
CA ALA A 716 -68.38 -50.29 55.00
C ALA A 716 -67.39 -50.18 56.16
N GLY A 717 -66.09 -50.35 55.88
CA GLY A 717 -65.04 -50.35 56.90
C GLY A 717 -64.22 -49.06 57.06
N PRO A 718 -64.62 -47.85 56.61
CA PRO A 718 -63.83 -46.66 56.90
C PRO A 718 -63.96 -46.31 58.39
N ILE A 719 -62.89 -45.79 58.98
CA ILE A 719 -62.92 -45.20 60.32
C ILE A 719 -63.66 -43.86 60.20
N ILE A 720 -64.87 -43.79 60.78
CA ILE A 720 -65.67 -42.56 60.80
C ILE A 720 -65.08 -41.63 61.87
N PRO A 721 -64.75 -40.36 61.55
CA PRO A 721 -64.28 -39.39 62.51
C PRO A 721 -65.28 -39.17 63.63
N ALA A 722 -64.81 -38.82 64.83
CA ALA A 722 -65.71 -38.45 65.92
C ALA A 722 -66.49 -37.16 65.57
N PHE A 723 -67.78 -37.14 65.88
CA PHE A 723 -68.61 -35.94 65.76
C PHE A 723 -68.13 -34.87 66.75
N GLN A 724 -68.05 -33.62 66.29
CA GLN A 724 -67.60 -32.48 67.09
C GLN A 724 -68.81 -31.65 67.53
N PHE A 725 -69.02 -31.56 68.85
CA PHE A 725 -70.15 -30.84 69.43
C PHE A 725 -69.88 -29.34 69.54
N ASN A 726 -70.87 -28.52 69.19
CA ASN A 726 -70.85 -27.09 69.51
C ASN A 726 -71.19 -26.89 71.00
N THR A 727 -70.19 -26.53 71.80
CA THR A 727 -70.36 -26.15 73.22
C THR A 727 -70.24 -24.65 73.46
N TYR A 728 -69.99 -23.88 72.40
CA TYR A 728 -69.66 -22.45 72.47
C TYR A 728 -70.89 -21.56 72.27
N SER A 729 -71.85 -21.96 71.43
CA SER A 729 -73.08 -21.19 71.27
C SER A 729 -74.09 -21.47 72.38
N THR A 730 -74.68 -20.41 72.91
CA THR A 730 -75.69 -20.43 73.99
C THR A 730 -76.79 -19.41 73.68
N ALA A 731 -77.92 -19.47 74.38
CA ALA A 731 -79.02 -18.50 74.26
C ALA A 731 -78.65 -17.04 74.63
N ALA A 732 -77.41 -16.78 75.05
CA ALA A 732 -76.88 -15.43 75.30
C ALA A 732 -75.93 -14.95 74.18
N SER A 733 -75.59 -15.81 73.22
CA SER A 733 -74.80 -15.46 72.04
C SER A 733 -75.58 -14.50 71.13
N PRO A 734 -74.91 -13.69 70.30
CA PRO A 734 -75.59 -12.70 69.48
C PRO A 734 -76.38 -13.33 68.33
N ASP A 735 -77.50 -12.70 67.97
CA ASP A 735 -78.27 -13.02 66.77
C ASP A 735 -77.77 -12.24 65.55
N ALA A 736 -77.90 -12.83 64.36
CA ALA A 736 -77.63 -12.17 63.08
C ALA A 736 -78.81 -12.37 62.11
N THR A 737 -79.31 -11.28 61.52
CA THR A 737 -80.34 -11.34 60.46
C THR A 737 -79.82 -10.69 59.19
N ILE A 738 -79.72 -11.47 58.12
CA ILE A 738 -79.35 -11.00 56.79
C ILE A 738 -80.65 -10.80 56.00
N ASN A 739 -80.98 -9.56 55.66
CA ASN A 739 -82.25 -9.25 55.00
C ASN A 739 -82.24 -9.58 53.50
N ASN A 740 -83.43 -9.59 52.90
CA ASN A 740 -83.62 -10.02 51.51
C ASN A 740 -82.62 -9.34 50.54
N ASN A 741 -82.01 -10.12 49.65
CA ASN A 741 -81.05 -9.67 48.64
C ASN A 741 -79.78 -8.98 49.19
N GLN A 742 -79.48 -9.09 50.49
CA GLN A 742 -78.24 -8.54 51.05
C GLN A 742 -77.13 -9.58 51.05
N THR A 743 -75.90 -9.13 50.83
CA THR A 743 -74.69 -9.89 51.12
C THR A 743 -74.04 -9.31 52.37
N VAL A 744 -73.83 -10.12 53.41
CA VAL A 744 -73.24 -9.69 54.69
C VAL A 744 -72.13 -10.64 55.09
N THR A 745 -70.94 -10.09 55.33
CA THR A 745 -69.82 -10.83 55.93
C THR A 745 -69.91 -10.77 57.45
N LEU A 746 -69.95 -11.94 58.09
CA LEU A 746 -69.92 -12.10 59.53
C LEU A 746 -68.49 -12.42 59.96
N THR A 747 -67.89 -11.48 60.71
CA THR A 747 -66.51 -11.59 61.21
C THR A 747 -66.42 -12.20 62.61
N GLY A 748 -67.55 -12.36 63.31
CA GLY A 748 -67.61 -13.11 64.57
C GLY A 748 -67.75 -14.62 64.34
N SER A 749 -67.40 -15.41 65.36
CA SER A 749 -67.36 -16.88 65.30
C SER A 749 -68.45 -17.59 66.11
N VAL A 750 -69.27 -16.89 66.90
CA VAL A 750 -70.28 -17.51 67.77
C VAL A 750 -71.61 -16.75 67.68
N TYR A 751 -72.72 -17.45 67.41
CA TYR A 751 -74.07 -16.88 67.25
C TYR A 751 -75.15 -17.78 67.85
N ASP A 752 -76.16 -17.21 68.50
CA ASP A 752 -77.34 -17.97 68.93
C ASP A 752 -78.20 -18.27 67.68
N GLU A 753 -78.89 -17.26 67.14
CA GLU A 753 -79.67 -17.42 65.92
C GLU A 753 -79.04 -16.69 64.72
N ILE A 754 -78.92 -17.38 63.58
CA ILE A 754 -78.65 -16.74 62.28
C ILE A 754 -79.83 -16.94 61.34
N VAL A 755 -80.40 -15.84 60.85
CA VAL A 755 -81.51 -15.84 59.89
C VAL A 755 -81.06 -15.26 58.55
N VAL A 756 -80.96 -16.12 57.54
CA VAL A 756 -80.63 -15.75 56.15
C VAL A 756 -81.93 -15.69 55.33
N LYS A 757 -82.44 -14.47 55.10
CA LYS A 757 -83.72 -14.28 54.40
C LYS A 757 -83.60 -14.51 52.88
N LYS A 758 -84.71 -14.29 52.17
CA LYS A 758 -84.87 -14.62 50.76
C LYS A 758 -83.78 -14.00 49.88
N ASP A 759 -83.14 -14.79 49.02
CA ASP A 759 -82.10 -14.37 48.08
C ASP A 759 -80.90 -13.65 48.75
N ALA A 760 -80.73 -13.81 50.05
CA ALA A 760 -79.66 -13.16 50.81
C ALA A 760 -78.43 -14.07 50.93
N THR A 761 -77.25 -13.47 51.06
CA THR A 761 -75.97 -14.17 51.20
C THR A 761 -75.33 -13.84 52.54
N VAL A 762 -75.03 -14.85 53.35
CA VAL A 762 -74.13 -14.72 54.50
C VAL A 762 -72.74 -15.23 54.10
N ILE A 763 -71.70 -14.45 54.39
CA ILE A 763 -70.30 -14.85 54.19
C ILE A 763 -69.66 -15.02 55.56
N PHE A 764 -69.15 -16.21 55.87
CA PHE A 764 -68.38 -16.42 57.10
C PHE A 764 -66.90 -16.18 56.85
N ASP A 765 -66.30 -15.39 57.73
CA ASP A 765 -64.89 -14.98 57.65
C ASP A 765 -64.07 -15.54 58.82
N GLN A 766 -64.60 -16.54 59.54
CA GLN A 766 -63.95 -17.18 60.68
C GLN A 766 -63.76 -18.67 60.40
N PRO A 767 -62.62 -19.25 60.80
CA PRO A 767 -62.30 -20.64 60.46
C PRO A 767 -63.13 -21.65 61.25
N ASN A 768 -63.71 -21.22 62.37
CA ASN A 768 -64.67 -22.00 63.15
C ASN A 768 -65.87 -21.11 63.47
N VAL A 769 -67.07 -21.57 63.12
CA VAL A 769 -68.32 -20.84 63.34
C VAL A 769 -69.27 -21.73 64.14
N TYR A 770 -69.67 -21.24 65.30
CA TYR A 770 -70.51 -21.95 66.27
C TYR A 770 -71.89 -21.31 66.29
N ILE A 771 -72.91 -22.03 65.83
CA ILE A 771 -74.28 -21.53 65.67
C ILE A 771 -75.23 -22.41 66.47
N ASN A 772 -76.16 -21.81 67.21
CA ASN A 772 -77.21 -22.60 67.86
C ASN A 772 -78.28 -22.99 66.82
N ASP A 773 -78.92 -22.00 66.19
CA ASP A 773 -79.97 -22.17 65.18
C ASP A 773 -79.65 -21.38 63.89
N LEU A 774 -79.61 -22.07 62.74
CA LEU A 774 -79.36 -21.48 61.41
C LEU A 774 -80.58 -21.64 60.51
N LYS A 775 -81.31 -20.54 60.30
CA LYS A 775 -82.54 -20.48 59.50
C LYS A 775 -82.28 -19.89 58.13
N THR A 776 -82.68 -20.60 57.09
CA THR A 776 -82.59 -20.14 55.70
C THR A 776 -83.96 -20.02 55.05
N PHE A 777 -84.09 -19.11 54.08
CA PHE A 777 -85.29 -18.92 53.25
C PHE A 777 -84.97 -19.14 51.76
N ASP A 778 -86.00 -19.18 50.91
CA ASP A 778 -85.89 -19.39 49.44
C ASP A 778 -84.73 -18.59 48.82
N GLY A 779 -83.82 -19.27 48.12
CA GLY A 779 -82.67 -18.63 47.45
C GLY A 779 -81.51 -18.18 48.35
N ALA A 780 -81.57 -18.43 49.67
CA ALA A 780 -80.51 -18.05 50.60
C ALA A 780 -79.16 -18.73 50.28
N SER A 781 -78.07 -17.97 50.38
CA SER A 781 -76.70 -18.42 50.11
C SER A 781 -75.82 -18.31 51.35
N ILE A 782 -75.00 -19.32 51.59
CA ILE A 782 -74.02 -19.39 52.67
C ILE A 782 -72.65 -19.59 52.01
N GLU A 783 -71.76 -18.62 52.15
CA GLU A 783 -70.43 -18.60 51.54
C GLU A 783 -69.34 -18.43 52.61
N PHE A 784 -68.10 -18.72 52.24
CA PHE A 784 -66.98 -18.75 53.17
C PHE A 784 -65.77 -18.09 52.51
N ASN A 785 -65.10 -17.17 53.19
CA ASN A 785 -63.90 -16.52 52.63
C ASN A 785 -62.65 -17.40 52.74
N GLN A 786 -62.72 -18.47 53.52
CA GLN A 786 -61.62 -19.36 53.84
C GLN A 786 -62.17 -20.74 54.22
N CYS A 787 -61.27 -21.69 54.45
CA CYS A 787 -61.70 -22.95 55.05
C CYS A 787 -62.43 -22.72 56.38
N THR A 788 -63.62 -23.30 56.51
CA THR A 788 -64.46 -23.06 57.68
C THR A 788 -65.13 -24.34 58.18
N ASN A 789 -64.99 -24.60 59.49
CA ASN A 789 -65.82 -25.55 60.22
C ASN A 789 -67.05 -24.83 60.77
N VAL A 790 -68.25 -25.36 60.49
CA VAL A 790 -69.52 -24.84 61.00
C VAL A 790 -70.13 -25.87 61.94
N TYR A 791 -70.39 -25.48 63.18
CA TYR A 791 -70.98 -26.35 64.20
C TYR A 791 -72.38 -25.84 64.55
N ILE A 792 -73.42 -26.63 64.27
CA ILE A 792 -74.84 -26.27 64.44
C ILE A 792 -75.49 -27.21 65.46
N ASN A 793 -76.12 -26.64 66.50
CA ASN A 793 -76.77 -27.42 67.56
C ASN A 793 -78.13 -27.98 67.15
N GLU A 794 -78.95 -27.15 66.49
CA GLU A 794 -80.33 -27.46 66.13
C GLU A 794 -80.43 -28.05 64.72
N LYS A 795 -81.63 -28.52 64.36
CA LYS A 795 -81.95 -28.97 63.00
C LYS A 795 -81.58 -27.93 61.94
N PHE A 796 -80.78 -28.34 60.96
CA PHE A 796 -80.42 -27.47 59.83
C PHE A 796 -81.31 -27.74 58.62
N MET A 797 -81.97 -26.69 58.12
CA MET A 797 -82.72 -26.74 56.87
C MET A 797 -82.14 -25.73 55.88
N LEU A 798 -81.68 -26.22 54.73
CA LEU A 798 -81.43 -25.40 53.56
C LEU A 798 -82.74 -25.30 52.75
N ALA A 799 -83.33 -24.11 52.72
CA ALA A 799 -84.55 -23.84 51.99
C ALA A 799 -84.35 -24.00 50.47
N GLN A 800 -85.47 -24.09 49.73
CA GLN A 800 -85.44 -24.37 48.29
C GLN A 800 -84.56 -23.34 47.54
N ASN A 801 -83.87 -23.78 46.49
CA ASN A 801 -82.91 -22.98 45.73
C ASN A 801 -81.74 -22.42 46.57
N GLY A 802 -81.50 -22.96 47.77
CA GLY A 802 -80.44 -22.51 48.65
C GLY A 802 -79.06 -22.95 48.18
N LYS A 803 -78.03 -22.19 48.56
CA LYS A 803 -76.65 -22.41 48.13
C LYS A 803 -75.71 -22.48 49.32
N ILE A 804 -74.83 -23.47 49.34
CA ILE A 804 -73.72 -23.55 50.29
C ILE A 804 -72.44 -23.65 49.47
N ASN A 805 -71.55 -22.67 49.66
CA ASN A 805 -70.19 -22.65 49.13
C ASN A 805 -70.17 -22.81 47.60
N MET A 806 -71.06 -22.08 46.92
CA MET A 806 -71.19 -22.13 45.47
C MET A 806 -70.13 -21.27 44.79
N VAL A 807 -69.85 -20.08 45.34
CA VAL A 807 -68.95 -19.11 44.73
C VAL A 807 -67.51 -19.32 45.19
N SER A 808 -67.32 -19.54 46.49
CA SER A 808 -66.01 -19.49 47.13
C SER A 808 -65.18 -20.76 46.96
N GLY A 809 -65.82 -21.91 46.77
CA GLY A 809 -65.17 -23.20 46.50
C GLY A 809 -64.26 -23.71 47.62
N GLN A 810 -64.36 -23.14 48.82
CA GLN A 810 -63.51 -23.41 49.98
C GLN A 810 -63.75 -24.81 50.53
N ASN A 811 -62.83 -25.32 51.36
CA ASN A 811 -63.12 -26.51 52.15
C ASN A 811 -64.07 -26.14 53.30
N VAL A 812 -65.21 -26.80 53.37
CA VAL A 812 -66.22 -26.50 54.39
C VAL A 812 -66.65 -27.81 55.03
N VAL A 813 -66.61 -27.87 56.35
CA VAL A 813 -67.14 -29.00 57.13
C VAL A 813 -68.25 -28.50 58.02
N MET A 814 -69.43 -29.09 57.91
CA MET A 814 -70.57 -28.80 58.75
C MET A 814 -70.85 -29.97 59.69
N TYR A 815 -70.75 -29.71 60.99
CA TYR A 815 -71.18 -30.61 62.06
C TYR A 815 -72.58 -30.17 62.50
N VAL A 816 -73.60 -30.98 62.22
CA VAL A 816 -74.98 -30.70 62.62
C VAL A 816 -75.42 -31.73 63.64
N ASN A 817 -75.77 -31.27 64.84
CA ASN A 817 -76.08 -32.17 65.95
C ASN A 817 -77.46 -32.83 65.85
N GLU A 818 -78.36 -32.31 65.00
CA GLU A 818 -79.66 -32.89 64.68
C GLU A 818 -79.79 -33.25 63.17
N ASP A 819 -81.03 -33.44 62.70
CA ASP A 819 -81.37 -33.73 61.32
C ASP A 819 -80.91 -32.62 60.36
N VAL A 820 -80.56 -33.03 59.13
CA VAL A 820 -80.23 -32.13 58.03
C VAL A 820 -81.25 -32.30 56.92
N GLN A 821 -81.82 -31.20 56.46
CA GLN A 821 -82.80 -31.20 55.38
C GLN A 821 -82.38 -30.24 54.27
N ILE A 822 -82.20 -30.76 53.06
CA ILE A 822 -81.87 -29.98 51.86
C ILE A 822 -83.08 -29.99 50.94
N GLU A 823 -83.68 -28.83 50.71
CA GLU A 823 -84.84 -28.68 49.82
C GLU A 823 -84.45 -28.59 48.34
N LYS A 824 -85.44 -28.80 47.47
CA LYS A 824 -85.27 -28.86 46.00
C LYS A 824 -84.59 -27.63 45.39
N GLY A 825 -83.85 -27.87 44.32
CA GLY A 825 -83.13 -26.85 43.55
C GLY A 825 -81.87 -26.31 44.24
N SER A 826 -81.45 -26.92 45.35
CA SER A 826 -80.32 -26.43 46.13
C SER A 826 -78.98 -26.92 45.59
N TYR A 827 -77.92 -26.19 45.92
CA TYR A 827 -76.52 -26.52 45.64
C TYR A 827 -75.74 -26.55 46.95
N VAL A 828 -75.07 -27.66 47.24
CA VAL A 828 -74.28 -27.83 48.45
C VAL A 828 -72.90 -28.34 48.09
N ARG A 829 -71.86 -27.54 48.40
CA ARG A 829 -70.46 -27.95 48.35
C ARG A 829 -69.86 -27.94 49.75
N ALA A 830 -70.05 -29.02 50.50
CA ALA A 830 -69.54 -29.14 51.87
C ALA A 830 -69.41 -30.60 52.27
N ARG A 831 -68.53 -30.88 53.23
CA ARG A 831 -68.59 -32.13 53.99
C ARG A 831 -69.59 -31.95 55.11
N LEU A 832 -70.45 -32.94 55.30
CA LEU A 832 -71.53 -32.87 56.27
C LEU A 832 -71.44 -34.09 57.18
N HIS A 833 -71.31 -33.85 58.47
CA HIS A 833 -71.37 -34.88 59.49
C HIS A 833 -72.56 -34.57 60.40
N SER A 834 -73.59 -35.41 60.37
CA SER A 834 -74.70 -35.36 61.32
C SER A 834 -74.48 -36.39 62.42
N ASN A 835 -74.63 -35.99 63.68
CA ASN A 835 -74.34 -36.79 64.89
C ASN A 835 -75.27 -38.01 65.06
N GLY A 836 -75.19 -38.98 64.17
CA GLY A 836 -76.09 -40.13 64.20
C GLY A 836 -77.55 -39.78 63.93
N ASN A 837 -77.84 -38.73 63.13
CA ASN A 837 -79.20 -38.38 62.69
C ASN A 837 -79.35 -38.49 61.17
N GLU A 838 -80.51 -38.07 60.65
CA GLU A 838 -80.89 -38.23 59.23
C GLU A 838 -80.49 -37.02 58.37
N LEU A 839 -79.97 -37.31 57.17
CA LEU A 839 -79.88 -36.36 56.06
C LEU A 839 -80.95 -36.68 55.02
N LEU A 840 -81.88 -35.75 54.81
CA LEU A 840 -82.89 -35.81 53.75
C LEU A 840 -82.60 -34.76 52.68
N ALA A 841 -82.18 -35.18 51.50
CA ALA A 841 -82.02 -34.33 50.34
C ALA A 841 -83.19 -34.54 49.36
N LYS A 842 -83.86 -33.46 48.96
CA LYS A 842 -84.98 -33.50 48.01
C LYS A 842 -84.59 -32.80 46.72
N GLY A 843 -84.83 -33.40 45.56
CA GLY A 843 -84.69 -32.73 44.25
C GLY A 843 -86.03 -32.36 43.63
N GLY A 844 -85.97 -31.69 42.46
CA GLY A 844 -87.16 -31.28 41.72
C GLY A 844 -87.86 -32.45 41.02
N ASN A 845 -89.19 -32.45 41.03
CA ASN A 845 -90.00 -33.34 40.18
C ASN A 845 -90.10 -32.76 38.75
N ALA A 846 -90.11 -33.61 37.73
CA ALA A 846 -90.43 -33.19 36.37
C ALA A 846 -91.90 -32.70 36.30
N ASN A 847 -92.09 -31.42 35.98
CA ASN A 847 -93.41 -30.82 35.78
C ASN A 847 -93.56 -30.43 34.29
N GLY A 848 -94.03 -31.36 33.44
CA GLY A 848 -94.24 -31.12 32.01
C GLY A 848 -92.95 -31.16 31.17
N ASN A 849 -92.83 -30.30 30.16
CA ASN A 849 -91.71 -30.28 29.20
C ASN A 849 -90.42 -29.62 29.70
N ASN A 850 -90.39 -29.13 30.95
CA ASN A 850 -89.18 -28.55 31.53
C ASN A 850 -88.41 -29.63 32.30
N ALA A 851 -87.12 -29.76 32.03
CA ALA A 851 -86.23 -30.64 32.79
C ALA A 851 -86.22 -30.20 34.27
N PRO A 852 -86.38 -31.13 35.24
CA PRO A 852 -86.33 -30.76 36.64
C PRO A 852 -84.92 -30.32 37.05
N GLU A 853 -84.79 -29.16 37.70
CA GLU A 853 -83.53 -28.72 38.31
C GLU A 853 -83.11 -29.72 39.41
N PRO A 854 -81.97 -30.42 39.25
CA PRO A 854 -81.49 -31.36 40.27
C PRO A 854 -80.99 -30.61 41.50
N THR A 855 -81.06 -31.27 42.66
CA THR A 855 -80.28 -30.82 43.84
C THR A 855 -78.89 -31.39 43.76
N GLN A 856 -77.88 -30.53 43.81
CA GLN A 856 -76.48 -30.90 43.65
C GLN A 856 -75.80 -30.96 45.01
N MET A 857 -75.18 -32.09 45.32
CA MET A 857 -74.50 -32.34 46.58
C MET A 857 -73.07 -32.76 46.28
N ILE A 858 -72.08 -31.96 46.68
CA ILE A 858 -70.65 -32.17 46.42
C ILE A 858 -69.92 -32.21 47.77
N GLY A 859 -69.21 -33.29 48.03
CA GLY A 859 -68.51 -33.51 49.30
C GLY A 859 -68.73 -34.91 49.86
N LEU A 860 -68.41 -35.07 51.15
CA LEU A 860 -68.59 -36.30 51.91
C LEU A 860 -69.74 -36.14 52.91
N PHE A 861 -70.70 -37.06 52.88
CA PHE A 861 -71.88 -37.03 53.74
C PHE A 861 -71.87 -38.22 54.72
N ILE A 862 -71.76 -37.91 56.01
CA ILE A 862 -71.69 -38.87 57.12
C ILE A 862 -72.91 -38.68 58.02
N CYS A 863 -73.80 -39.67 58.08
CA CYS A 863 -75.05 -39.60 58.86
C CYS A 863 -75.45 -40.99 59.37
N GLU A 864 -76.45 -41.11 60.25
CA GLU A 864 -77.02 -42.42 60.56
C GLU A 864 -77.81 -42.96 59.35
N LYS A 865 -78.59 -42.08 58.72
CA LYS A 865 -79.38 -42.36 57.52
C LYS A 865 -79.20 -41.26 56.48
N VAL A 866 -79.09 -41.66 55.21
CA VAL A 866 -79.03 -40.72 54.09
C VAL A 866 -80.12 -41.06 53.09
N HIS A 867 -81.08 -40.15 52.94
CA HIS A 867 -82.25 -40.29 52.07
C HIS A 867 -82.18 -39.27 50.93
N GLY A 868 -82.10 -39.78 49.70
CA GLY A 868 -82.19 -38.97 48.48
C GLY A 868 -83.57 -39.11 47.85
N ASN A 869 -84.39 -38.08 47.91
CA ASN A 869 -85.78 -38.09 47.45
C ASN A 869 -85.96 -37.28 46.16
N THR A 870 -86.03 -38.00 45.05
CA THR A 870 -86.16 -37.54 43.66
C THR A 870 -85.01 -36.67 43.18
N ASN A 871 -84.38 -37.01 42.05
CA ASN A 871 -83.48 -36.15 41.27
C ASN A 871 -82.40 -35.38 42.09
N VAL A 872 -81.67 -36.10 42.95
CA VAL A 872 -80.47 -35.57 43.64
C VAL A 872 -79.22 -36.14 42.98
N VAL A 873 -78.25 -35.28 42.69
CA VAL A 873 -76.95 -35.65 42.12
C VAL A 873 -75.88 -35.49 43.19
N TRP A 874 -75.23 -36.60 43.54
CA TRP A 874 -74.19 -36.70 44.54
C TRP A 874 -72.81 -36.75 43.86
N ASN A 875 -71.88 -35.99 44.44
CA ASN A 875 -70.59 -35.62 43.88
C ASN A 875 -70.67 -35.11 42.43
N ALA A 876 -71.57 -34.14 42.21
CA ALA A 876 -71.76 -33.49 40.92
C ALA A 876 -70.43 -32.86 40.43
N ASP A 877 -69.81 -33.41 39.40
CA ASP A 877 -68.57 -32.87 38.83
C ASP A 877 -68.87 -31.58 38.03
N PRO A 878 -68.30 -30.41 38.40
CA PRO A 878 -68.46 -29.19 37.62
C PRO A 878 -67.84 -29.27 36.21
N LEU A 879 -66.95 -30.23 35.95
CA LEU A 879 -66.29 -30.43 34.65
C LEU A 879 -67.04 -31.37 33.71
N CYS A 880 -68.12 -32.04 34.17
CA CYS A 880 -68.99 -32.82 33.28
C CYS A 880 -70.31 -32.10 32.96
N ASP A 881 -70.24 -31.07 32.13
CA ASP A 881 -71.39 -30.57 31.37
C ASP A 881 -71.13 -30.71 29.85
N PRO A 882 -71.93 -31.48 29.07
CA PRO A 882 -73.11 -32.26 29.47
C PRO A 882 -72.83 -33.76 29.61
N CYS A 883 -73.00 -34.31 30.81
CA CYS A 883 -73.22 -35.74 31.01
C CYS A 883 -74.68 -36.09 30.63
N ALA A 884 -74.92 -36.55 29.38
CA ALA A 884 -76.26 -36.86 28.86
C ALA A 884 -76.95 -38.05 29.57
N PRO A 885 -78.28 -38.02 29.79
CA PRO A 885 -79.02 -39.17 30.32
C PRO A 885 -79.26 -40.18 29.20
N GLN A 886 -78.55 -41.31 29.22
CA GLN A 886 -78.91 -42.47 28.38
C GLN A 886 -79.43 -43.59 29.27
N ALA A 887 -80.74 -43.77 29.26
CA ALA A 887 -81.43 -44.93 29.83
C ALA A 887 -81.03 -46.19 29.06
N PRO A 888 -80.60 -47.28 29.71
CA PRO A 888 -80.34 -48.54 29.02
C PRO A 888 -81.67 -49.25 28.72
N ASN A 889 -82.13 -49.16 27.46
CA ASN A 889 -83.14 -50.05 26.92
C ASN A 889 -82.49 -51.39 26.48
N ASN A 890 -82.76 -52.44 27.25
CA ASN A 890 -82.79 -53.88 26.90
C ASN A 890 -81.52 -54.60 26.35
N PRO A 891 -81.45 -55.94 26.54
CA PRO A 891 -80.21 -56.71 26.73
C PRO A 891 -79.56 -57.19 25.42
N PRO A 892 -78.28 -57.61 25.44
CA PRO A 892 -77.58 -58.00 24.22
C PRO A 892 -77.91 -59.44 23.80
N PRO A 893 -78.00 -59.71 22.48
CA PRO A 893 -77.57 -60.99 21.92
C PRO A 893 -76.30 -60.84 21.06
N SER A 894 -75.34 -61.72 21.39
CA SER A 894 -74.29 -62.35 20.56
C SER A 894 -73.64 -61.60 19.38
N ILE A 895 -72.38 -61.25 19.61
CA ILE A 895 -71.16 -61.41 18.77
C ILE A 895 -71.39 -61.76 17.28
N GLU A 896 -71.01 -60.83 16.39
CA GLU A 896 -70.21 -61.11 15.19
C GLU A 896 -69.36 -59.87 14.85
N GLU A 897 -68.08 -60.11 14.57
CA GLU A 897 -67.06 -59.09 14.28
C GLU A 897 -67.32 -58.40 12.93
N ASN A 898 -67.40 -57.07 12.94
CA ASN A 898 -67.19 -56.28 11.74
C ASN A 898 -66.31 -55.06 12.06
N PHE A 899 -65.28 -54.89 11.25
CA PHE A 899 -64.17 -53.95 11.43
C PHE A 899 -64.63 -52.50 11.20
N GLY A 900 -64.56 -51.68 12.26
CA GLY A 900 -64.81 -50.23 12.20
C GLY A 900 -64.99 -49.57 13.58
N THR A 901 -63.89 -49.44 14.35
CA THR A 901 -63.63 -48.61 15.57
C THR A 901 -64.65 -48.64 16.73
N PRO A 902 -64.22 -48.80 18.00
CA PRO A 902 -63.22 -47.94 18.63
C PRO A 902 -62.03 -48.67 19.25
N PHE A 903 -60.91 -47.95 19.42
CA PHE A 903 -59.86 -48.28 20.39
C PHE A 903 -60.51 -48.45 21.76
N LYS A 904 -60.58 -49.68 22.27
CA LYS A 904 -61.21 -49.99 23.57
C LYS A 904 -60.28 -50.81 24.43
N VAL A 905 -60.17 -50.42 25.70
CA VAL A 905 -59.33 -51.10 26.66
C VAL A 905 -60.18 -51.71 27.77
N LYS A 906 -59.85 -52.96 28.16
CA LYS A 906 -60.53 -53.65 29.25
C LYS A 906 -59.51 -54.24 30.21
N ALA A 907 -59.74 -54.06 31.51
CA ALA A 907 -58.94 -54.63 32.59
C ALA A 907 -59.78 -55.50 33.54
N TRP A 908 -59.26 -56.64 34.00
CA TRP A 908 -59.91 -57.49 35.01
C TRP A 908 -58.94 -58.40 35.78
N PRO A 909 -59.25 -58.79 37.03
CA PRO A 909 -60.34 -58.28 37.88
C PRO A 909 -60.11 -56.82 38.33
N ASN A 910 -61.15 -56.07 38.66
CA ASN A 910 -61.02 -54.70 39.20
C ASN A 910 -62.19 -54.45 40.19
N PRO A 911 -61.96 -54.44 41.52
CA PRO A 911 -60.64 -54.49 42.18
C PRO A 911 -59.89 -55.83 41.99
N ALA A 912 -58.55 -55.78 42.03
CA ALA A 912 -57.68 -56.96 42.03
C ALA A 912 -56.91 -57.07 43.35
N GLU A 913 -56.60 -58.30 43.79
CA GLU A 913 -55.73 -58.54 44.96
C GLU A 913 -54.25 -58.66 44.59
N THR A 914 -53.94 -59.09 43.35
CA THR A 914 -52.57 -59.37 42.91
C THR A 914 -52.27 -58.72 41.56
N ASP A 915 -52.81 -59.27 40.46
CA ASP A 915 -52.58 -58.80 39.10
C ASP A 915 -53.85 -58.33 38.39
N PHE A 916 -53.68 -57.39 37.47
CA PHE A 916 -54.65 -57.03 36.44
C PHE A 916 -54.27 -57.68 35.10
N ASN A 917 -55.27 -58.18 34.37
CA ASN A 917 -55.11 -58.55 32.97
C ASN A 917 -55.66 -57.43 32.10
N LEU A 918 -54.90 -57.03 31.08
CA LEU A 918 -55.24 -55.98 30.13
C LEU A 918 -55.40 -56.55 28.72
N LYS A 919 -56.47 -56.15 28.03
CA LYS A 919 -56.67 -56.45 26.61
C LYS A 919 -57.11 -55.20 25.86
N VAL A 920 -56.45 -54.94 24.73
CA VAL A 920 -56.74 -53.80 23.85
C VAL A 920 -57.37 -54.33 22.56
N LEU A 921 -58.51 -53.76 22.18
CA LEU A 921 -59.14 -53.99 20.89
C LEU A 921 -58.84 -52.79 20.00
N SER A 922 -58.07 -52.99 18.94
CA SER A 922 -57.64 -51.94 18.02
C SER A 922 -57.53 -52.51 16.59
N THR A 923 -57.43 -51.65 15.57
CA THR A 923 -57.16 -52.04 14.18
C THR A 923 -55.72 -51.71 13.74
N ASN A 924 -54.94 -51.06 14.60
CA ASN A 924 -53.55 -50.67 14.30
C ASN A 924 -52.59 -51.80 14.69
N SER A 925 -52.20 -52.63 13.72
CA SER A 925 -51.33 -53.79 13.96
C SER A 925 -49.83 -53.52 13.95
N GLU A 926 -49.40 -52.28 13.65
CA GLU A 926 -47.99 -51.94 13.45
C GLU A 926 -47.38 -51.14 14.61
N ALA A 927 -48.19 -50.36 15.35
CA ALA A 927 -47.72 -49.57 16.49
C ALA A 927 -47.75 -50.37 17.81
N ARG A 928 -46.68 -50.28 18.61
CA ARG A 928 -46.65 -50.82 19.99
C ARG A 928 -47.64 -50.07 20.88
N ILE A 929 -48.24 -50.78 21.83
CA ILE A 929 -49.14 -50.21 22.84
C ILE A 929 -48.29 -49.81 24.04
N SER A 930 -48.46 -48.58 24.54
CA SER A 930 -47.86 -48.11 25.78
C SER A 930 -48.89 -48.13 26.91
N ILE A 931 -48.46 -48.56 28.10
CA ILE A 931 -49.23 -48.47 29.33
C ILE A 931 -48.45 -47.61 30.33
N SER A 932 -49.09 -46.58 30.86
CA SER A 932 -48.55 -45.69 31.89
C SER A 932 -49.54 -45.66 33.06
N VAL A 933 -49.11 -46.12 34.23
CA VAL A 933 -49.91 -46.26 35.44
C VAL A 933 -49.48 -45.17 36.41
N TYR A 934 -50.43 -44.34 36.79
CA TYR A 934 -50.26 -43.27 37.76
C TYR A 934 -50.96 -43.66 39.05
N ASP A 935 -50.37 -43.37 40.21
CA ASP A 935 -51.13 -43.38 41.46
C ASP A 935 -52.06 -42.16 41.54
N MET A 936 -52.90 -42.08 42.58
CA MET A 936 -53.83 -40.94 42.75
C MET A 936 -53.12 -39.60 43.03
N SER A 937 -51.80 -39.60 43.26
CA SER A 937 -50.98 -38.39 43.35
C SER A 937 -50.43 -37.97 41.98
N ASN A 938 -50.93 -38.59 40.89
CA ASN A 938 -50.49 -38.40 39.51
C ASN A 938 -49.01 -38.76 39.28
N LYS A 939 -48.42 -39.56 40.17
CA LYS A 939 -47.04 -40.06 40.01
C LYS A 939 -47.06 -41.29 39.11
N LEU A 940 -46.26 -41.28 38.05
CA LEU A 940 -46.05 -42.46 37.21
C LEU A 940 -45.34 -43.55 38.05
N VAL A 941 -46.06 -44.61 38.38
CA VAL A 941 -45.57 -45.72 39.23
C VAL A 941 -45.23 -46.97 38.43
N PHE A 942 -45.74 -47.08 37.21
CA PHE A 942 -45.40 -48.19 36.31
C PHE A 942 -45.59 -47.78 34.85
N GLU A 943 -44.64 -48.14 33.99
CA GLU A 943 -44.76 -47.93 32.55
C GLU A 943 -44.14 -49.11 31.78
N ASP A 944 -44.78 -49.53 30.69
CA ASP A 944 -44.25 -50.56 29.80
C ASP A 944 -44.87 -50.46 28.39
N THR A 945 -44.33 -51.23 27.43
CA THR A 945 -44.90 -51.36 26.08
C THR A 945 -45.04 -52.82 25.64
N PHE A 946 -46.14 -53.15 24.96
CA PHE A 946 -46.43 -54.51 24.48
C PHE A 946 -47.04 -54.53 23.07
N ASN A 947 -47.09 -55.72 22.45
CA ASN A 947 -47.54 -55.86 21.07
C ASN A 947 -49.07 -56.01 20.96
N PHE A 948 -49.58 -55.63 19.79
CA PHE A 948 -51.00 -55.47 19.44
C PHE A 948 -51.93 -56.69 19.63
N ASN A 949 -51.42 -57.90 19.88
CA ASN A 949 -52.25 -59.09 20.07
C ASN A 949 -51.99 -59.84 21.39
N ASP A 950 -51.17 -59.27 22.28
CA ASP A 950 -50.83 -59.91 23.55
C ASP A 950 -51.84 -59.52 24.64
N GLU A 951 -52.35 -60.51 25.39
CA GLU A 951 -52.95 -60.22 26.71
C GLU A 951 -51.82 -59.84 27.66
N TYR A 952 -51.86 -58.62 28.19
CA TYR A 952 -50.77 -58.05 28.97
C TYR A 952 -51.13 -58.05 30.45
N LYS A 953 -50.32 -58.74 31.25
CA LYS A 953 -50.53 -58.86 32.69
C LYS A 953 -49.57 -57.91 33.42
N PHE A 954 -50.12 -57.11 34.32
CA PHE A 954 -49.35 -56.19 35.16
C PHE A 954 -50.03 -55.99 36.50
N GLY A 955 -49.31 -55.46 37.48
CA GLY A 955 -49.88 -55.13 38.78
C GLY A 955 -49.21 -55.80 39.96
N GLU A 956 -48.48 -56.93 39.80
CA GLU A 956 -47.81 -57.63 40.90
C GLU A 956 -46.98 -56.70 41.80
N LYS A 957 -46.25 -55.76 41.19
CA LYS A 957 -45.36 -54.79 41.84
C LYS A 957 -46.02 -53.49 42.28
N LEU A 958 -47.30 -53.30 41.98
CA LEU A 958 -48.06 -52.16 42.50
C LEU A 958 -48.45 -52.45 43.95
N ASP A 959 -48.36 -51.45 44.82
CA ASP A 959 -48.89 -51.56 46.18
C ASP A 959 -50.43 -51.59 46.18
N SER A 960 -51.04 -51.80 47.34
CA SER A 960 -52.49 -51.59 47.46
C SER A 960 -52.80 -50.10 47.30
N GLY A 961 -53.72 -49.77 46.41
CA GLY A 961 -54.01 -48.38 46.08
C GLY A 961 -54.96 -48.23 44.91
N VAL A 962 -55.30 -47.00 44.61
CA VAL A 962 -56.07 -46.63 43.43
C VAL A 962 -55.12 -46.04 42.39
N TYR A 963 -55.28 -46.45 41.15
CA TYR A 963 -54.40 -46.09 40.06
C TYR A 963 -55.19 -45.59 38.86
N ILE A 964 -54.67 -44.58 38.18
CA ILE A 964 -55.13 -44.11 36.88
C ILE A 964 -54.18 -44.66 35.82
N VAL A 965 -54.70 -45.52 34.95
CA VAL A 965 -53.92 -46.19 33.91
C VAL A 965 -54.27 -45.57 32.58
N LYS A 966 -53.28 -44.94 31.94
CA LYS A 966 -53.37 -44.42 30.58
C LYS A 966 -52.78 -45.44 29.62
N ILE A 967 -53.50 -45.76 28.56
CA ILE A 967 -53.07 -46.68 27.51
C ILE A 967 -53.06 -45.93 26.19
N THR A 968 -51.96 -45.99 25.44
CA THR A 968 -51.81 -45.31 24.15
C THR A 968 -51.35 -46.28 23.06
N GLN A 969 -51.80 -46.07 21.82
CA GLN A 969 -51.30 -46.78 20.64
C GLN A 969 -51.34 -45.83 19.44
N GLY A 970 -50.17 -45.30 19.05
CA GLY A 970 -50.10 -44.16 18.12
C GLY A 970 -50.83 -42.94 18.70
N ASP A 971 -51.70 -42.32 17.91
CA ASP A 971 -52.47 -41.13 18.32
C ASP A 971 -53.74 -41.45 19.14
N GLN A 972 -54.03 -42.73 19.38
CA GLN A 972 -55.22 -43.16 20.14
C GLN A 972 -54.88 -43.44 21.61
N SER A 973 -55.77 -43.06 22.53
CA SER A 973 -55.58 -43.28 23.97
C SER A 973 -56.89 -43.59 24.70
N ASP A 974 -56.81 -44.34 25.81
CA ASP A 974 -57.91 -44.62 26.73
C ASP A 974 -57.39 -44.60 28.18
N VAL A 975 -58.25 -44.32 29.17
CA VAL A 975 -57.87 -44.19 30.59
C VAL A 975 -58.79 -45.02 31.48
N LEU A 976 -58.20 -45.81 32.37
CA LEU A 976 -58.90 -46.70 33.29
C LEU A 976 -58.52 -46.39 34.73
N ARG A 977 -59.49 -46.42 35.65
CA ARG A 977 -59.22 -46.40 37.09
C ARG A 977 -59.19 -47.83 37.63
N LEU A 978 -58.05 -48.26 38.17
CA LEU A 978 -57.85 -49.60 38.72
C LEU A 978 -57.66 -49.52 40.24
N ILE A 979 -58.20 -50.51 40.96
CA ILE A 979 -58.13 -50.59 42.41
C ILE A 979 -57.40 -51.88 42.78
N LYS A 980 -56.23 -51.76 43.42
CA LYS A 980 -55.51 -52.89 43.99
C LYS A 980 -55.78 -52.96 45.50
N ASN A 981 -56.44 -54.01 45.94
CA ASN A 981 -56.70 -54.22 47.36
C ASN A 981 -55.41 -54.66 48.08
N ALA A 982 -55.33 -54.38 49.38
CA ALA A 982 -54.31 -54.99 50.23
C ALA A 982 -54.56 -56.51 50.33
N GLN A 983 -53.50 -57.31 50.18
CA GLN A 983 -53.50 -58.75 50.44
C GLN A 983 -53.72 -59.05 51.91
#